data_AF-A0A0E3S532-F1
#
_entry.id   AF-A0A0E3S532-F1
#
_cell.length_a   1.000
_cell.length_b   1.000
_cell.length_c   1.000
_cell.angle_alpha   90.00
_cell.angle_beta   90.00
_cell.angle_gamma   90.00
#
_symmetry.space_group_name_H-M   'P 1'
#
loop_
_entity.id
_entity.type
_entity.pdbx_description
1 polymer ?
#
loop_
_entity_poly.entity_id
_entity_poly.type
_entity_poly.pdbx_seq_one_letter_code
_entity_poly.pdbx_strand_id
1 'polypeptide(L)'
;MSLSEAQIKGIARLTFEKPYTMPQLANFIHASYREVYDFFRTKQAKTLFIVKRPWVEILETADPKLSCGNHTYYKKWVQNPDVLVRLSPKGFDLITARANLKLEICTGSEPENRQQKRYLARKTEKQIFRKLNYPQLVRNALAAGDLDPSDLPTSSRPGSAKYLALVPDRENRILEEALSMEENSFVDPEIISGNESANESANESANQPLPAGWTLSSMMQNYSETYTPALGAFGAAGLPEEGEPIDLPYSFDKMLEKFDQDMYKKFDPYKLGKCSPERYETVMKLIRANIKNFGYTIDLKEENGKRRFIPHNQELFEECVERFEDYLERTASESLVLMPIKDPWGIPILKPNANRFQNEEKRVEARIRFENIFNDASRKYTTAIMLTLTSGQWHRNIFEDTKKFQENFNKLITRLRKETKDKRVNELVKRNPEFLKVQISKNLINIPEGEGMPGGEESDSEYFQRIRREQKAHNVTASELREAATEYIKQDFNLKLPYLCVREFQRNGNVHYHIVIFGVSWLKHNDEISRIWQEYGQGKITKINKIRFNEERGYIWADKAPEDSKGRQPLEYLKKYLLKGQYAEKNPEASLLYWVFNSRFFTYSSSLLSDEHRPRPYISKGLYEFAGVCGNEYWIDNGDSLICVETIAAG
;
A
#
# COMPACT_ATOMS: atom_id res chain seq x y z
N MET A 1 26.64 -32.80 5.13
CA MET A 1 27.32 -33.15 3.88
C MET A 1 26.47 -32.60 2.73
N SER A 2 26.98 -32.51 1.50
CA SER A 2 26.14 -32.12 0.35
C SER A 2 25.58 -33.36 -0.32
N LEU A 3 24.38 -33.29 -0.90
CA LEU A 3 23.83 -34.39 -1.71
C LEU A 3 24.78 -34.75 -2.85
N SER A 4 24.93 -36.04 -3.12
CA SER A 4 25.65 -36.53 -4.30
C SER A 4 24.89 -36.18 -5.58
N GLU A 5 25.59 -36.15 -6.72
CA GLU A 5 24.97 -35.90 -8.02
C GLU A 5 23.89 -36.94 -8.37
N ALA A 6 24.08 -38.19 -7.94
CA ALA A 6 23.09 -39.26 -8.10
C ALA A 6 21.81 -38.98 -7.30
N GLN A 7 21.93 -38.50 -6.06
CA GLN A 7 20.78 -38.11 -5.23
C GLN A 7 20.06 -36.88 -5.81
N ILE A 8 20.79 -35.90 -6.34
CA ILE A 8 20.22 -34.73 -7.01
C ILE A 8 19.43 -35.15 -8.26
N LYS A 9 19.98 -36.04 -9.09
CA LYS A 9 19.27 -36.63 -10.25
C LYS A 9 18.05 -37.43 -9.79
N GLY A 10 18.16 -38.15 -8.68
CA GLY A 10 17.05 -38.87 -8.04
C GLY A 10 15.90 -37.94 -7.64
N ILE A 11 16.19 -36.83 -6.95
CA ILE A 11 15.18 -35.81 -6.60
C ILE A 11 14.50 -35.28 -7.87
N ALA A 12 15.28 -34.89 -8.88
CA ALA A 12 14.75 -34.33 -10.12
C ALA A 12 13.83 -35.32 -10.84
N ARG A 13 14.22 -36.60 -10.92
CA ARG A 13 13.39 -37.66 -11.51
C ARG A 13 12.10 -37.90 -10.75
N LEU A 14 12.17 -38.03 -9.42
CA LEU A 14 11.00 -38.24 -8.56
C LEU A 14 10.01 -37.09 -8.71
N THR A 15 10.49 -35.85 -8.57
CA THR A 15 9.63 -34.66 -8.59
C THR A 15 9.10 -34.29 -9.98
N PHE A 16 9.68 -34.85 -11.05
CA PHE A 16 9.14 -34.71 -12.40
C PHE A 16 7.81 -35.47 -12.58
N GLU A 17 7.65 -36.62 -11.91
CA GLU A 17 6.45 -37.46 -12.03
C GLU A 17 5.30 -36.94 -11.16
N LYS A 18 5.59 -36.53 -9.91
CA LYS A 18 4.60 -35.96 -8.98
C LYS A 18 5.27 -35.20 -7.83
N PRO A 19 4.55 -34.28 -7.14
CA PRO A 19 5.12 -33.56 -6.01
C PRO A 19 5.35 -34.48 -4.79
N TYR A 20 6.45 -34.27 -4.09
CA TYR A 20 6.80 -34.96 -2.84
C TYR A 20 7.21 -33.96 -1.76
N THR A 21 6.93 -34.31 -0.50
CA THR A 21 7.40 -33.54 0.67
C THR A 21 8.91 -33.76 0.90
N MET A 22 9.57 -32.82 1.57
CA MET A 22 11.01 -32.94 1.89
C MET A 22 11.37 -34.22 2.67
N PRO A 23 10.59 -34.69 3.66
CA PRO A 23 10.85 -35.97 4.33
C PRO A 23 10.72 -37.17 3.40
N GLN A 24 9.75 -37.17 2.47
CA GLN A 24 9.60 -38.24 1.49
C GLN A 24 10.81 -38.30 0.55
N LEU A 25 11.26 -37.15 0.04
CA LEU A 25 12.45 -37.08 -0.82
C LEU A 25 13.70 -37.55 -0.08
N ALA A 26 13.87 -37.13 1.18
CA ALA A 26 14.97 -37.59 2.03
C ALA A 26 14.97 -39.11 2.18
N ASN A 27 13.79 -39.71 2.40
CA ASN A 27 13.64 -41.15 2.49
C ASN A 27 13.96 -41.86 1.17
N PHE A 28 13.46 -41.37 0.03
CA PHE A 28 13.68 -42.00 -1.27
C PHE A 28 15.13 -42.01 -1.75
N ILE A 29 15.91 -40.99 -1.40
CA ILE A 29 17.31 -40.87 -1.83
C ILE A 29 18.30 -41.24 -0.72
N HIS A 30 17.80 -41.76 0.40
CA HIS A 30 18.57 -42.11 1.59
C HIS A 30 19.49 -40.96 2.06
N ALA A 31 18.94 -39.74 2.16
CA ALA A 31 19.63 -38.57 2.68
C ALA A 31 18.93 -38.04 3.94
N SER A 32 19.61 -37.22 4.73
CA SER A 32 18.93 -36.53 5.83
C SER A 32 17.99 -35.45 5.31
N TYR A 33 16.93 -35.16 6.07
CA TYR A 33 16.02 -34.05 5.78
C TYR A 33 16.76 -32.73 5.54
N ARG A 34 17.79 -32.46 6.37
CA ARG A 34 18.57 -31.22 6.30
C ARG A 34 19.32 -31.08 4.99
N GLU A 35 19.86 -32.17 4.44
CA GLU A 35 20.60 -32.15 3.18
C GLU A 35 19.69 -31.88 1.98
N VAL A 36 18.48 -32.45 1.98
CA VAL A 36 17.47 -32.16 0.96
C VAL A 36 17.01 -30.71 1.06
N TYR A 37 16.73 -30.22 2.28
CA TYR A 37 16.32 -28.85 2.51
C TYR A 37 17.39 -27.83 2.07
N ASP A 38 18.66 -28.07 2.42
CA ASP A 38 19.76 -27.20 2.06
C ASP A 38 20.01 -27.21 0.55
N PHE A 39 19.84 -28.35 -0.14
CA PHE A 39 19.91 -28.44 -1.60
C PHE A 39 18.91 -27.50 -2.30
N PHE A 40 17.64 -27.45 -1.88
CA PHE A 40 16.63 -26.57 -2.49
C PHE A 40 16.91 -25.07 -2.35
N ARG A 41 17.86 -24.68 -1.48
CA ARG A 41 18.31 -23.29 -1.34
C ARG A 41 19.45 -22.93 -2.30
N THR A 42 20.05 -23.90 -2.97
CA THR A 42 21.18 -23.71 -3.88
C THR A 42 20.76 -23.14 -5.23
N LYS A 43 21.71 -22.53 -5.95
CA LYS A 43 21.51 -22.07 -7.34
C LYS A 43 21.20 -23.25 -8.27
N GLN A 44 21.80 -24.42 -8.04
CA GLN A 44 21.60 -25.62 -8.85
C GLN A 44 20.16 -26.15 -8.75
N ALA A 45 19.59 -26.23 -7.55
CA ALA A 45 18.17 -26.59 -7.38
C ALA A 45 17.25 -25.56 -8.04
N LYS A 46 17.55 -24.26 -7.89
CA LYS A 46 16.79 -23.22 -8.61
C LYS A 46 16.83 -23.41 -10.11
N THR A 47 17.97 -23.80 -10.70
CA THR A 47 18.11 -24.09 -12.14
C THR A 47 17.37 -25.35 -12.58
N LEU A 48 17.41 -26.42 -11.77
CA LEU A 48 16.75 -27.69 -12.07
C LEU A 48 15.22 -27.60 -11.95
N PHE A 49 14.73 -26.78 -11.03
CA PHE A 49 13.31 -26.62 -10.72
C PHE A 49 12.76 -25.25 -11.16
N ILE A 50 13.36 -24.61 -12.17
CA ILE A 50 12.79 -23.40 -12.78
C ILE A 50 11.43 -23.79 -13.37
N VAL A 51 10.37 -23.24 -12.81
CA VAL A 51 9.05 -23.18 -13.45
C VAL A 51 9.19 -22.33 -14.72
N LYS A 52 9.46 -22.97 -15.87
CA LYS A 52 9.40 -22.30 -17.18
C LYS A 52 7.94 -22.01 -17.52
N ARG A 53 7.58 -20.75 -17.76
CA ARG A 53 6.36 -20.41 -18.49
C ARG A 53 6.55 -20.83 -19.97
N PRO A 54 5.54 -21.39 -20.65
CA PRO A 54 5.71 -21.87 -22.02
C PRO A 54 5.89 -20.69 -22.99
N TRP A 55 6.78 -20.85 -23.97
CA TRP A 55 6.94 -19.95 -25.11
C TRP A 55 6.00 -20.39 -26.25
N VAL A 56 5.56 -19.42 -27.07
CA VAL A 56 4.57 -19.57 -28.15
C VAL A 56 5.29 -19.55 -29.51
N GLU A 57 4.83 -20.36 -30.47
CA GLU A 57 5.24 -20.25 -31.88
C GLU A 57 4.00 -20.27 -32.80
N ILE A 58 4.11 -19.68 -34.00
CA ILE A 58 2.98 -19.21 -34.80
C ILE A 58 2.96 -19.85 -36.20
N LEU A 59 1.76 -20.18 -36.72
CA LEU A 59 1.56 -20.70 -38.08
C LEU A 59 0.72 -19.76 -38.97
N GLU A 60 1.07 -19.71 -40.25
CA GLU A 60 0.41 -18.92 -41.30
C GLU A 60 -0.13 -19.84 -42.40
N THR A 61 -1.36 -19.58 -42.87
CA THR A 61 -1.99 -20.30 -44.00
C THR A 61 -2.69 -19.33 -44.95
N ALA A 62 -2.55 -19.52 -46.26
CA ALA A 62 -3.13 -18.65 -47.28
C ALA A 62 -4.67 -18.64 -47.22
N ASP A 63 -5.29 -17.46 -47.13
CA ASP A 63 -6.74 -17.24 -47.22
C ASP A 63 -7.14 -16.99 -48.70
N PRO A 64 -7.87 -17.92 -49.33
CA PRO A 64 -8.28 -17.80 -50.73
C PRO A 64 -9.33 -16.71 -50.97
N LYS A 65 -10.08 -16.29 -49.94
CA LYS A 65 -11.15 -15.28 -50.09
C LYS A 65 -10.61 -13.85 -50.09
N LEU A 66 -9.40 -13.64 -49.60
CA LEU A 66 -8.68 -12.37 -49.60
C LEU A 66 -7.70 -12.25 -50.78
N SER A 67 -7.45 -13.35 -51.48
CA SER A 67 -6.50 -13.41 -52.58
C SER A 67 -7.19 -13.13 -53.92
N CYS A 68 -6.86 -11.99 -54.54
CA CYS A 68 -7.36 -11.59 -55.86
C CYS A 68 -6.20 -11.04 -56.73
N GLY A 69 -6.07 -11.56 -57.95
CA GLY A 69 -4.92 -11.31 -58.83
C GLY A 69 -3.65 -12.04 -58.39
N ASN A 70 -2.46 -11.53 -58.72
CA ASN A 70 -1.16 -12.14 -58.40
C ASN A 70 -0.75 -12.09 -56.91
N HIS A 71 -1.67 -11.75 -56.00
CA HIS A 71 -1.37 -11.54 -54.59
C HIS A 71 -2.10 -12.58 -53.74
N THR A 72 -1.34 -13.34 -52.94
CA THR A 72 -1.85 -14.34 -51.99
C THR A 72 -1.72 -13.82 -50.57
N TYR A 73 -2.82 -13.79 -49.82
CA TYR A 73 -2.84 -13.30 -48.43
C TYR A 73 -2.89 -14.48 -47.47
N TYR A 74 -2.21 -14.41 -46.33
CA TYR A 74 -2.18 -15.47 -45.31
C TYR A 74 -2.92 -15.04 -44.03
N LYS A 75 -3.77 -15.92 -43.49
CA LYS A 75 -4.33 -15.83 -42.14
C LYS A 75 -3.41 -16.54 -41.14
N LYS A 76 -3.16 -15.86 -40.03
CA LYS A 76 -2.34 -16.34 -38.91
C LYS A 76 -3.25 -16.68 -37.75
N TRP A 77 -3.19 -17.92 -37.27
CA TRP A 77 -4.01 -18.39 -36.15
C TRP A 77 -3.12 -18.64 -34.94
N VAL A 78 -3.60 -18.27 -33.76
CA VAL A 78 -3.05 -18.72 -32.47
C VAL A 78 -4.18 -19.44 -31.77
N GLN A 79 -4.04 -20.75 -31.58
CA GLN A 79 -5.05 -21.55 -30.90
C GLN A 79 -4.39 -22.43 -29.82
N ASN A 80 -5.09 -22.55 -28.70
CA ASN A 80 -4.75 -23.36 -27.53
C ASN A 80 -6.01 -24.19 -27.22
N PRO A 81 -6.18 -25.34 -27.90
CA PRO A 81 -5.94 -26.67 -27.31
C PRO A 81 -5.21 -27.64 -28.30
N ASP A 82 -4.84 -28.84 -27.82
CA ASP A 82 -4.51 -30.07 -28.58
C ASP A 82 -3.16 -30.28 -29.35
N VAL A 83 -2.41 -31.27 -28.83
CA VAL A 83 -1.50 -32.27 -29.47
C VAL A 83 -0.09 -31.90 -30.03
N LEU A 84 0.86 -32.79 -29.66
CA LEU A 84 2.23 -33.13 -30.16
C LEU A 84 2.65 -32.63 -31.56
N VAL A 85 3.85 -32.03 -31.70
CA VAL A 85 4.56 -31.94 -33.01
C VAL A 85 6.10 -31.89 -32.87
N ARG A 86 6.82 -32.31 -33.92
CA ARG A 86 8.30 -32.36 -34.08
C ARG A 86 8.85 -31.32 -35.10
N LEU A 87 10.12 -30.94 -34.91
CA LEU A 87 10.97 -29.82 -35.39
C LEU A 87 11.37 -29.67 -36.89
N SER A 88 11.81 -28.44 -37.28
CA SER A 88 12.63 -28.06 -38.47
C SER A 88 13.38 -26.69 -38.29
N PRO A 89 14.46 -26.34 -39.05
CA PRO A 89 15.67 -25.67 -38.51
C PRO A 89 15.97 -24.19 -38.89
N LYS A 90 15.01 -23.25 -38.98
CA LYS A 90 15.34 -21.85 -39.37
C LYS A 90 14.57 -20.74 -38.62
N GLY A 91 15.06 -20.35 -37.43
CA GLY A 91 15.03 -18.99 -36.86
C GLY A 91 13.68 -18.33 -36.47
N PHE A 92 13.68 -17.54 -35.38
CA PHE A 92 12.49 -16.89 -34.78
C PHE A 92 12.47 -15.36 -34.98
N ASP A 93 11.28 -14.78 -35.22
CA ASP A 93 10.95 -13.35 -35.06
C ASP A 93 9.58 -13.19 -34.36
N LEU A 94 9.46 -12.22 -33.43
CA LEU A 94 8.32 -12.05 -32.52
C LEU A 94 7.68 -10.65 -32.62
N ILE A 95 6.36 -10.56 -32.79
CA ILE A 95 5.55 -9.34 -32.62
C ILE A 95 4.36 -9.63 -31.69
N THR A 96 4.19 -8.78 -30.68
CA THR A 96 3.09 -8.79 -29.69
C THR A 96 1.81 -8.15 -30.23
N ALA A 97 0.65 -8.76 -29.95
CA ALA A 97 -0.68 -8.21 -30.23
C ALA A 97 -1.41 -7.78 -28.94
N ARG A 98 -2.06 -6.61 -29.00
CA ARG A 98 -3.35 -6.35 -28.33
C ARG A 98 -4.26 -5.73 -29.38
N ALA A 99 -5.49 -6.23 -29.42
CA ALA A 99 -6.53 -5.79 -30.34
C ALA A 99 -6.80 -4.29 -30.18
N ASN A 100 -6.42 -3.53 -31.20
CA ASN A 100 -7.13 -2.35 -31.67
C ASN A 100 -7.28 -2.54 -33.18
N LEU A 101 -8.50 -2.50 -33.69
CA LEU A 101 -8.75 -2.58 -35.12
C LEU A 101 -8.14 -1.30 -35.76
N LYS A 102 -7.01 -1.46 -36.46
CA LYS A 102 -6.34 -0.37 -37.16
C LYS A 102 -6.45 -0.65 -38.65
N LEU A 103 -7.29 0.13 -39.33
CA LEU A 103 -7.33 0.17 -40.79
C LEU A 103 -6.09 0.92 -41.28
N GLU A 104 -5.16 0.19 -41.90
CA GLU A 104 -4.07 0.81 -42.66
C GLU A 104 -4.53 1.07 -44.10
N ILE A 105 -4.40 2.33 -44.51
CA ILE A 105 -4.49 2.73 -45.91
C ILE A 105 -3.06 3.02 -46.35
N CYS A 106 -2.53 2.19 -47.24
CA CYS A 106 -1.26 2.46 -47.90
C CYS A 106 -1.45 3.64 -48.86
N THR A 107 -1.09 4.85 -48.42
CA THR A 107 -0.82 5.95 -49.33
C THR A 107 0.66 5.90 -49.72
N GLY A 108 0.97 5.99 -51.01
CA GLY A 108 2.30 5.77 -51.60
C GLY A 108 3.42 6.75 -51.21
N SER A 109 3.33 7.45 -50.08
CA SER A 109 4.42 8.21 -49.51
C SER A 109 4.31 8.28 -47.98
N GLU A 110 5.43 8.03 -47.29
CA GLU A 110 5.51 8.14 -45.82
C GLU A 110 5.43 9.61 -45.38
N PRO A 111 4.71 9.93 -44.29
CA PRO A 111 4.66 11.28 -43.75
C PRO A 111 6.01 11.67 -43.12
N GLU A 112 6.53 12.84 -43.49
CA GLU A 112 7.86 13.34 -43.11
C GLU A 112 7.98 13.67 -41.62
N ASN A 113 6.86 13.90 -40.92
CA ASN A 113 6.88 14.16 -39.48
C ASN A 113 5.57 13.84 -38.74
N ARG A 114 5.66 13.89 -37.41
CA ARG A 114 4.57 13.58 -36.47
C ARG A 114 3.35 14.50 -36.62
N GLN A 115 3.53 15.75 -37.04
CA GLN A 115 2.42 16.68 -37.26
C GLN A 115 1.66 16.33 -38.54
N GLN A 116 2.36 16.00 -39.63
CA GLN A 116 1.77 15.56 -40.89
C GLN A 116 1.01 14.24 -40.74
N LYS A 117 1.54 13.29 -39.95
CA LYS A 117 0.84 12.04 -39.59
C LYS A 117 -0.47 12.28 -38.85
N ARG A 118 -0.49 13.22 -37.89
CA ARG A 118 -1.71 13.62 -37.16
C ARG A 118 -2.73 14.33 -38.07
N TYR A 119 -2.24 15.17 -38.98
CA TYR A 119 -3.09 15.87 -39.95
C TYR A 119 -3.75 14.90 -40.94
N LEU A 120 -2.98 13.97 -41.51
CA LEU A 120 -3.51 12.93 -42.42
C LEU A 120 -4.50 12.02 -41.71
N ALA A 121 -4.23 11.58 -40.48
CA ALA A 121 -5.18 10.78 -39.70
C ALA A 121 -6.53 11.49 -39.51
N ARG A 122 -6.53 12.77 -39.11
CA ARG A 122 -7.75 13.58 -38.96
C ARG A 122 -8.48 13.84 -40.28
N LYS A 123 -7.74 13.97 -41.39
CA LYS A 123 -8.32 14.15 -42.73
C LYS A 123 -9.01 12.88 -43.22
N THR A 124 -8.37 11.72 -43.02
CA THR A 124 -8.91 10.40 -43.36
C THR A 124 -10.12 10.04 -42.52
N GLU A 125 -10.08 10.29 -41.21
CA GLU A 125 -11.23 10.12 -40.30
C GLU A 125 -12.44 10.93 -40.78
N LYS A 126 -12.26 12.21 -41.12
CA LYS A 126 -13.32 13.04 -41.70
C LYS A 126 -13.84 12.53 -43.05
N GLN A 127 -13.01 11.93 -43.88
CA GLN A 127 -13.43 11.34 -45.16
C GLN A 127 -14.20 10.04 -44.97
N ILE A 128 -13.81 9.18 -44.02
CA ILE A 128 -14.52 7.97 -43.64
C ILE A 128 -15.90 8.33 -43.08
N PHE A 129 -15.98 9.30 -42.17
CA PHE A 129 -17.24 9.80 -41.62
C PHE A 129 -18.19 10.37 -42.70
N ARG A 130 -17.64 11.04 -43.71
CA ARG A 130 -18.42 11.54 -44.87
C ARG A 130 -18.90 10.43 -45.80
N LYS A 131 -18.06 9.41 -46.05
CA LYS A 131 -18.40 8.28 -46.93
C LYS A 131 -19.38 7.29 -46.31
N LEU A 132 -19.33 7.11 -44.99
CA LEU A 132 -20.22 6.20 -44.26
C LEU A 132 -21.62 6.78 -43.98
N ASN A 133 -21.87 8.05 -44.31
CA ASN A 133 -23.15 8.74 -44.08
C ASN A 133 -23.73 8.45 -42.67
N TYR A 134 -22.87 8.57 -41.66
CA TYR A 134 -23.15 8.16 -40.28
C TYR A 134 -24.46 8.74 -39.70
N PRO A 135 -24.85 10.00 -39.97
CA PRO A 135 -26.14 10.53 -39.54
C PRO A 135 -27.33 9.76 -40.14
N GLN A 136 -27.21 9.25 -41.37
CA GLN A 136 -28.24 8.43 -42.00
C GLN A 136 -28.27 7.01 -41.43
N LEU A 137 -27.11 6.44 -41.07
CA LEU A 137 -27.03 5.15 -40.37
C LEU A 137 -27.72 5.20 -39.00
N VAL A 138 -27.48 6.25 -38.21
CA VAL A 138 -28.13 6.44 -36.91
C VAL A 138 -29.64 6.63 -37.08
N ARG A 139 -30.09 7.39 -38.08
CA ARG A 139 -31.53 7.52 -38.41
C ARG A 139 -32.14 6.20 -38.85
N ASN A 140 -31.44 5.41 -39.66
CA ASN A 140 -31.93 4.12 -40.11
C ASN A 140 -32.01 3.13 -38.95
N ALA A 141 -31.06 3.15 -38.02
CA ALA A 141 -31.09 2.32 -36.81
C ALA A 141 -32.24 2.71 -35.86
N LEU A 142 -32.44 4.02 -35.62
CA LEU A 142 -33.59 4.53 -34.85
C LEU A 142 -34.93 4.17 -35.53
N ALA A 143 -35.01 4.28 -36.85
CA ALA A 143 -36.22 3.94 -37.61
C ALA A 143 -36.49 2.43 -37.70
N ALA A 144 -35.43 1.61 -37.65
CA ALA A 144 -35.52 0.16 -37.61
C ALA A 144 -35.82 -0.38 -36.20
N GLY A 145 -35.76 0.46 -35.16
CA GLY A 145 -35.88 0.05 -33.77
C GLY A 145 -34.62 -0.62 -33.21
N ASP A 146 -33.50 -0.56 -33.93
CA ASP A 146 -32.20 -1.14 -33.55
C ASP A 146 -31.42 -0.25 -32.57
N LEU A 147 -31.91 0.97 -32.30
CA LEU A 147 -31.33 1.93 -31.37
C LEU A 147 -32.47 2.64 -30.62
N ASP A 148 -32.42 2.68 -29.29
CA ASP A 148 -33.39 3.44 -28.49
C ASP A 148 -32.95 4.92 -28.43
N PRO A 149 -33.85 5.90 -28.62
CA PRO A 149 -33.55 7.30 -28.35
C PRO A 149 -32.90 7.57 -26.98
N SER A 150 -33.16 6.77 -25.94
CA SER A 150 -32.53 6.90 -24.62
C SER A 150 -31.05 6.53 -24.59
N ASP A 151 -30.59 5.75 -25.58
CA ASP A 151 -29.18 5.34 -25.70
C ASP A 151 -28.30 6.45 -26.29
N LEU A 152 -28.91 7.55 -26.75
CA LEU A 152 -28.19 8.73 -27.22
C LEU A 152 -27.74 9.59 -26.03
N PRO A 153 -26.47 10.01 -25.97
CA PRO A 153 -25.93 10.72 -24.82
C PRO A 153 -26.62 12.08 -24.61
N THR A 154 -27.24 12.26 -23.44
CA THR A 154 -28.02 13.45 -23.05
C THR A 154 -27.22 14.53 -22.29
N SER A 155 -25.89 14.57 -22.45
CA SER A 155 -25.07 15.47 -21.62
C SER A 155 -25.20 16.96 -21.99
N SER A 156 -25.53 17.77 -20.98
CA SER A 156 -25.71 19.22 -21.02
C SER A 156 -24.41 20.04 -21.07
N ARG A 157 -23.29 19.46 -21.53
CA ARG A 157 -21.99 20.16 -21.60
C ARG A 157 -21.74 20.80 -22.98
N PRO A 158 -21.21 22.03 -23.08
CA PRO A 158 -21.07 22.75 -24.37
C PRO A 158 -20.02 22.18 -25.36
N GLY A 159 -19.37 21.06 -25.02
CA GLY A 159 -18.32 20.44 -25.85
C GLY A 159 -18.80 19.27 -26.73
N SER A 160 -19.92 18.63 -26.38
CA SER A 160 -20.48 17.47 -27.10
C SER A 160 -21.56 17.86 -28.12
N ALA A 161 -22.19 19.02 -27.96
CA ALA A 161 -23.32 19.49 -28.77
C ALA A 161 -22.91 20.17 -30.10
N LYS A 162 -21.93 19.64 -30.84
CA LYS A 162 -21.62 20.19 -32.17
C LYS A 162 -22.36 19.54 -33.33
N TYR A 163 -23.09 18.45 -33.10
CA TYR A 163 -23.77 17.75 -34.18
C TYR A 163 -25.06 17.10 -33.65
N LEU A 164 -26.18 17.81 -33.82
CA LEU A 164 -27.60 17.38 -33.84
C LEU A 164 -28.45 18.39 -33.04
N ALA A 165 -29.17 19.25 -33.77
CA ALA A 165 -30.17 20.15 -33.22
C ALA A 165 -31.55 19.51 -33.42
N LEU A 166 -32.16 19.02 -32.35
CA LEU A 166 -33.61 18.80 -32.22
C LEU A 166 -33.97 18.96 -30.73
N VAL A 167 -34.69 20.01 -30.38
CA VAL A 167 -35.36 20.20 -29.07
C VAL A 167 -36.78 20.69 -29.35
N PRO A 168 -37.83 20.07 -28.79
CA PRO A 168 -39.11 20.71 -28.61
C PRO A 168 -39.29 21.28 -27.20
N ASP A 169 -39.89 22.46 -27.22
CA ASP A 169 -40.59 23.32 -26.26
C ASP A 169 -40.23 23.50 -24.77
N ARG A 170 -40.38 24.77 -24.37
CA ARG A 170 -39.87 25.44 -23.16
C ARG A 170 -40.80 25.31 -21.95
N GLU A 171 -42.00 24.78 -22.11
CA GLU A 171 -43.04 24.76 -21.06
C GLU A 171 -42.84 23.66 -20.02
N ASN A 172 -42.26 22.50 -20.38
CA ASN A 172 -42.05 21.40 -19.43
C ASN A 172 -40.96 21.68 -18.38
N ARG A 173 -40.06 22.64 -18.64
CA ARG A 173 -38.94 22.95 -17.76
C ARG A 173 -39.33 23.80 -16.54
N ILE A 174 -40.40 24.58 -16.66
CA ILE A 174 -40.89 25.46 -15.59
C ILE A 174 -41.68 24.67 -14.55
N LEU A 175 -42.29 23.54 -14.94
CA LEU A 175 -43.07 22.70 -14.03
C LEU A 175 -42.18 21.86 -13.08
N GLU A 176 -41.03 21.38 -13.55
CA GLU A 176 -40.11 20.57 -12.73
C GLU A 176 -39.34 21.41 -11.69
N GLU A 177 -38.97 22.66 -12.03
CA GLU A 177 -38.29 23.55 -11.07
C GLU A 177 -39.22 23.97 -9.92
N ALA A 178 -40.53 24.14 -10.18
CA ALA A 178 -41.51 24.51 -9.16
C ALA A 178 -41.79 23.38 -8.13
N LEU A 179 -41.72 22.11 -8.55
CA LEU A 179 -41.96 20.96 -7.66
C LEU A 179 -40.77 20.65 -6.75
N SER A 180 -39.56 21.10 -7.11
CA SER A 180 -38.34 20.85 -6.33
C SER A 180 -38.16 21.75 -5.10
N MET A 181 -38.95 22.82 -4.97
CA MET A 181 -38.81 23.81 -3.89
C MET A 181 -39.67 23.50 -2.64
N GLU A 182 -40.58 22.52 -2.69
CA GLU A 182 -41.47 22.20 -1.55
C GLU A 182 -40.98 21.08 -0.62
N GLU A 183 -39.89 20.37 -0.94
CA GLU A 183 -39.42 19.22 -0.13
C GLU A 183 -38.35 19.53 0.94
N ASN A 184 -37.94 20.79 1.12
CA ASN A 184 -36.87 21.17 2.07
C ASN A 184 -37.34 21.93 3.32
N SER A 185 -38.42 21.45 3.96
CA SER A 185 -38.83 21.97 5.27
C SER A 185 -39.17 20.85 6.27
N PHE A 186 -38.15 20.17 6.80
CA PHE A 186 -38.31 19.34 8.02
C PHE A 186 -36.96 19.11 8.73
N VAL A 187 -36.45 20.10 9.47
CA VAL A 187 -35.59 19.90 10.65
C VAL A 187 -35.84 21.05 11.64
N ASP A 188 -36.30 20.71 12.85
CA ASP A 188 -36.53 21.64 13.96
C ASP A 188 -35.23 22.35 14.45
N PRO A 189 -35.28 23.66 14.74
CA PRO A 189 -34.19 24.41 15.34
C PRO A 189 -34.52 24.82 16.78
N GLU A 190 -34.21 23.98 17.78
CA GLU A 190 -34.12 24.44 19.16
C GLU A 190 -32.92 23.81 19.87
N ILE A 191 -32.03 24.68 20.37
CA ILE A 191 -31.38 24.66 21.70
C ILE A 191 -30.05 25.46 21.65
N ILE A 192 -30.20 26.71 22.06
CA ILE A 192 -29.32 27.52 22.93
C ILE A 192 -28.21 28.36 22.28
N SER A 193 -28.61 29.61 22.08
CA SER A 193 -27.85 30.86 22.21
C SER A 193 -27.08 30.98 23.52
N GLY A 194 -25.83 31.46 23.44
CA GLY A 194 -25.06 31.93 24.59
C GLY A 194 -23.95 32.86 24.12
N ASN A 195 -24.31 34.13 23.92
CA ASN A 195 -23.38 35.25 23.77
C ASN A 195 -22.65 35.47 25.09
N GLU A 196 -21.31 35.63 25.06
CA GLU A 196 -20.66 36.58 25.96
C GLU A 196 -19.32 37.04 25.37
N SER A 197 -19.24 38.36 25.24
CA SER A 197 -18.12 39.15 24.77
C SER A 197 -17.13 39.41 25.90
N ALA A 198 -15.83 39.27 25.63
CA ALA A 198 -14.81 40.04 26.32
C ALA A 198 -13.63 40.29 25.36
N ASN A 199 -13.51 41.55 24.92
CA ASN A 199 -12.28 42.13 24.44
C ASN A 199 -11.31 42.25 25.62
N GLU A 200 -10.03 41.94 25.41
CA GLU A 200 -8.95 42.89 25.66
C GLU A 200 -7.60 42.41 25.09
N SER A 201 -6.87 43.41 24.62
CA SER A 201 -5.67 43.41 23.81
C SER A 201 -4.37 43.25 24.62
N ALA A 202 -3.34 42.64 24.02
CA ALA A 202 -1.95 43.13 24.13
C ALA A 202 -1.02 42.56 23.05
N ASN A 203 -0.66 43.46 22.14
CA ASN A 203 0.55 43.67 21.35
C ASN A 203 1.80 42.74 21.37
N GLU A 204 2.37 42.69 20.14
CA GLU A 204 3.79 42.87 19.76
C GLU A 204 4.86 41.79 20.02
N SER A 205 5.33 41.19 18.93
CA SER A 205 6.75 40.99 18.52
C SER A 205 6.85 39.81 17.54
N ALA A 206 7.76 39.74 16.58
CA ALA A 206 8.65 40.69 15.93
C ALA A 206 9.00 40.06 14.58
N ASN A 207 9.10 40.89 13.54
CA ASN A 207 9.84 40.56 12.33
C ASN A 207 11.29 40.27 12.74
N GLN A 208 11.75 39.04 12.59
CA GLN A 208 13.18 38.76 12.60
C GLN A 208 13.69 38.74 11.15
N PRO A 209 14.72 39.53 10.80
CA PRO A 209 15.36 39.41 9.51
C PRO A 209 16.11 38.08 9.42
N LEU A 210 16.20 37.55 8.20
CA LEU A 210 17.05 36.39 7.91
C LEU A 210 18.51 36.68 8.34
N PRO A 211 19.27 35.65 8.77
CA PRO A 211 20.68 35.83 9.14
C PRO A 211 21.47 36.43 7.96
N ALA A 212 22.29 37.44 8.25
CA ALA A 212 23.15 38.08 7.27
C ALA A 212 24.02 37.04 6.54
N GLY A 213 23.98 37.05 5.21
CA GLY A 213 24.81 36.21 4.33
C GLY A 213 24.06 35.20 3.45
N TRP A 214 22.74 35.08 3.58
CA TRP A 214 21.94 34.15 2.77
C TRP A 214 21.03 34.94 1.82
N THR A 215 21.42 35.04 0.54
CA THR A 215 20.56 35.59 -0.51
C THR A 215 19.80 34.45 -1.18
N LEU A 216 18.61 34.73 -1.73
CA LEU A 216 17.85 33.75 -2.52
C LEU A 216 18.72 33.17 -3.67
N SER A 217 19.64 33.98 -4.21
CA SER A 217 20.63 33.56 -5.20
C SER A 217 21.63 32.53 -4.66
N SER A 218 22.10 32.63 -3.41
CA SER A 218 23.03 31.64 -2.84
C SER A 218 22.35 30.30 -2.52
N MET A 219 21.04 30.32 -2.23
CA MET A 219 20.24 29.10 -2.06
C MET A 219 19.98 28.39 -3.40
N MET A 220 19.84 29.13 -4.50
CA MET A 220 19.68 28.56 -5.84
C MET A 220 21.00 28.01 -6.41
N GLN A 221 22.14 28.64 -6.09
CA GLN A 221 23.46 28.20 -6.57
C GLN A 221 23.91 26.87 -5.93
N ASN A 222 23.62 26.64 -4.65
CA ASN A 222 23.83 25.34 -3.99
C ASN A 222 22.90 24.23 -4.52
N TYR A 223 21.75 24.60 -5.09
CA TYR A 223 20.79 23.65 -5.67
C TYR A 223 21.23 23.17 -7.06
N SER A 224 21.96 23.99 -7.82
CA SER A 224 22.55 23.58 -9.11
C SER A 224 23.83 22.74 -8.97
N GLU A 225 24.57 22.87 -7.87
CA GLU A 225 25.86 22.17 -7.69
C GLU A 225 25.73 20.74 -7.15
N THR A 226 24.58 20.37 -6.58
CA THR A 226 24.37 19.02 -6.00
C THR A 226 23.57 18.05 -6.87
N TYR A 227 23.05 18.47 -8.03
CA TYR A 227 22.28 17.61 -8.94
C TYR A 227 22.54 17.94 -10.42
N THR A 228 23.79 17.80 -10.83
CA THR A 228 24.11 17.49 -12.24
C THR A 228 24.21 15.96 -12.35
N PRO A 229 23.38 15.28 -13.17
CA PRO A 229 23.61 13.87 -13.44
C PRO A 229 25.01 13.71 -14.04
N ALA A 230 25.78 12.76 -13.53
CA ALA A 230 27.06 12.36 -14.08
C ALA A 230 26.88 11.91 -15.54
N LEU A 231 27.09 12.84 -16.46
CA LEU A 231 27.25 12.63 -17.90
C LEU A 231 28.74 12.69 -18.28
N GLY A 232 29.62 12.37 -17.32
CA GLY A 232 31.08 12.45 -17.44
C GLY A 232 31.80 11.10 -17.46
N ALA A 233 31.10 10.00 -17.79
CA ALA A 233 31.70 8.65 -17.82
C ALA A 233 31.61 7.98 -19.21
N PHE A 234 31.64 8.76 -20.29
CA PHE A 234 32.04 8.26 -21.61
C PHE A 234 33.25 9.07 -22.05
N GLY A 235 34.39 8.36 -22.16
CA GLY A 235 35.65 8.93 -22.60
C GLY A 235 35.55 9.48 -24.02
N ALA A 236 36.46 10.41 -24.31
CA ALA A 236 36.66 11.04 -25.60
C ALA A 236 36.98 10.02 -26.70
N ALA A 237 35.95 9.45 -27.31
CA ALA A 237 36.03 8.78 -28.60
C ALA A 237 34.92 9.36 -29.49
N GLY A 238 35.34 10.07 -30.55
CA GLY A 238 34.60 10.50 -31.73
C GLY A 238 33.11 10.80 -31.61
N LEU A 239 32.73 12.07 -31.77
CA LEU A 239 31.40 12.38 -32.29
C LEU A 239 31.29 11.76 -33.70
N PRO A 240 30.29 10.92 -34.00
CA PRO A 240 30.08 10.45 -35.36
C PRO A 240 29.67 11.63 -36.24
N GLU A 241 30.21 11.67 -37.46
CA GLU A 241 29.87 12.67 -38.48
C GLU A 241 28.36 12.61 -38.81
N GLU A 242 27.78 13.76 -39.19
CA GLU A 242 26.39 13.87 -39.62
C GLU A 242 26.09 12.88 -40.76
N GLY A 243 25.40 11.78 -40.45
CA GLY A 243 24.95 10.83 -41.47
C GLY A 243 24.86 9.37 -41.03
N GLU A 244 25.45 8.97 -39.91
CA GLU A 244 25.36 7.57 -39.47
C GLU A 244 24.12 7.31 -38.58
N PRO A 245 23.30 6.29 -38.90
CA PRO A 245 22.15 5.92 -38.09
C PRO A 245 22.62 5.40 -36.74
N ILE A 246 22.22 6.10 -35.67
CA ILE A 246 22.46 5.64 -34.30
C ILE A 246 21.58 4.42 -34.07
N ASP A 247 22.19 3.23 -34.14
CA ASP A 247 21.58 1.99 -33.67
C ASP A 247 21.35 2.10 -32.15
N LEU A 248 20.16 2.55 -31.76
CA LEU A 248 19.75 2.53 -30.37
C LEU A 248 19.72 1.06 -29.93
N PRO A 249 20.38 0.69 -28.80
CA PRO A 249 20.56 -0.71 -28.39
C PRO A 249 19.24 -1.44 -28.03
N TYR A 250 18.11 -0.74 -28.09
CA TYR A 250 16.77 -1.27 -27.87
C TYR A 250 15.79 -0.64 -28.86
N SER A 251 14.93 -1.46 -29.45
CA SER A 251 13.72 -0.96 -30.11
C SER A 251 12.87 -0.18 -29.09
N PHE A 252 12.10 0.80 -29.57
CA PHE A 252 11.19 1.60 -28.74
C PHE A 252 10.27 0.73 -27.87
N ASP A 253 9.84 -0.42 -28.39
CA ASP A 253 9.01 -1.38 -27.67
C ASP A 253 9.75 -2.08 -26.52
N LYS A 254 11.04 -2.43 -26.70
CA LYS A 254 11.86 -2.97 -25.60
C LYS A 254 12.11 -1.93 -24.50
N MET A 255 12.18 -0.64 -24.85
CA MET A 255 12.26 0.44 -23.86
C MET A 255 10.96 0.59 -23.07
N LEU A 256 9.80 0.52 -23.74
CA LEU A 256 8.49 0.52 -23.08
C LEU A 256 8.27 -0.71 -22.21
N GLU A 257 8.64 -1.89 -22.68
CA GLU A 257 8.54 -3.14 -21.92
C GLU A 257 9.45 -3.11 -20.68
N LYS A 258 10.68 -2.63 -20.82
CA LYS A 258 11.62 -2.46 -19.69
C LYS A 258 11.11 -1.40 -18.71
N PHE A 259 10.55 -0.30 -19.21
CA PHE A 259 9.91 0.73 -18.39
C PHE A 259 8.73 0.15 -17.60
N ASP A 260 7.86 -0.63 -18.24
CA ASP A 260 6.74 -1.31 -17.59
C ASP A 260 7.24 -2.33 -16.56
N GLN A 261 8.24 -3.16 -16.88
CA GLN A 261 8.82 -4.13 -15.95
C GLN A 261 9.48 -3.46 -14.73
N ASP A 262 10.20 -2.36 -14.92
CA ASP A 262 10.84 -1.60 -13.84
C ASP A 262 9.80 -0.84 -13.01
N MET A 263 8.73 -0.34 -13.64
CA MET A 263 7.55 0.17 -12.95
C MET A 263 6.89 -0.94 -12.11
N TYR A 264 6.60 -2.11 -12.68
CA TYR A 264 6.02 -3.24 -11.95
C TYR A 264 6.86 -3.63 -10.73
N LYS A 265 8.19 -3.72 -10.87
CA LYS A 265 9.10 -3.98 -9.73
C LYS A 265 9.05 -2.87 -8.68
N LYS A 266 8.97 -1.61 -9.10
CA LYS A 266 8.85 -0.45 -8.19
C LYS A 266 7.53 -0.48 -7.41
N PHE A 267 6.47 -1.01 -8.00
CA PHE A 267 5.13 -1.07 -7.43
C PHE A 267 4.72 -2.45 -6.88
N ASP A 268 5.60 -3.45 -6.94
CA ASP A 268 5.43 -4.75 -6.29
C ASP A 268 5.00 -4.65 -4.80
N PRO A 269 5.50 -3.68 -4.00
CA PRO A 269 5.03 -3.49 -2.63
C PRO A 269 3.52 -3.24 -2.48
N TYR A 270 2.85 -2.73 -3.54
CA TYR A 270 1.41 -2.45 -3.55
C TYR A 270 0.56 -3.66 -3.96
N LYS A 271 1.20 -4.79 -4.30
CA LYS A 271 0.58 -6.07 -4.66
C LYS A 271 -0.48 -5.92 -5.76
N LEU A 272 -0.14 -5.18 -6.81
CA LEU A 272 -1.08 -4.87 -7.89
C LEU A 272 -1.52 -6.10 -8.68
N GLY A 273 -0.70 -7.16 -8.74
CA GLY A 273 -1.07 -8.41 -9.42
C GLY A 273 -2.21 -9.21 -8.78
N LYS A 274 -2.73 -8.79 -7.62
CA LYS A 274 -3.88 -9.42 -6.94
C LYS A 274 -4.96 -8.40 -6.55
N CYS A 275 -4.95 -7.23 -7.18
CA CYS A 275 -5.92 -6.19 -6.89
C CYS A 275 -7.05 -6.19 -7.92
N SER A 276 -8.18 -5.58 -7.56
CA SER A 276 -9.29 -5.47 -8.47
C SER A 276 -8.95 -4.57 -9.66
N PRO A 277 -9.63 -4.74 -10.82
CA PRO A 277 -9.39 -3.91 -12.00
C PRO A 277 -9.49 -2.40 -11.70
N GLU A 278 -10.49 -1.97 -10.92
CA GLU A 278 -10.72 -0.56 -10.58
C GLU A 278 -9.57 -0.01 -9.74
N ARG A 279 -9.07 -0.81 -8.78
CA ARG A 279 -7.92 -0.42 -7.96
C ARG A 279 -6.67 -0.32 -8.80
N TYR A 280 -6.45 -1.28 -9.70
CA TYR A 280 -5.31 -1.27 -10.62
C TYR A 280 -5.31 0.00 -11.47
N GLU A 281 -6.45 0.29 -12.12
CA GLU A 281 -6.61 1.48 -12.95
C GLU A 281 -6.41 2.77 -12.17
N THR A 282 -7.02 2.88 -10.99
CA THR A 282 -6.87 4.02 -10.09
C THR A 282 -5.40 4.23 -9.71
N VAL A 283 -4.71 3.17 -9.30
CA VAL A 283 -3.28 3.26 -8.94
C VAL A 283 -2.44 3.69 -10.15
N MET A 284 -2.68 3.12 -11.33
CA MET A 284 -1.94 3.46 -12.55
C MET A 284 -2.20 4.91 -12.98
N LYS A 285 -3.44 5.40 -12.86
CA LYS A 285 -3.78 6.81 -13.11
C LYS A 285 -3.03 7.73 -12.17
N LEU A 286 -3.07 7.47 -10.86
CA LEU A 286 -2.39 8.30 -9.85
C LEU A 286 -0.85 8.29 -10.04
N ILE A 287 -0.27 7.15 -10.42
CA ILE A 287 1.17 7.05 -10.73
C ILE A 287 1.51 7.89 -11.96
N ARG A 288 0.74 7.77 -13.05
CA ARG A 288 0.96 8.53 -14.29
C ARG A 288 0.79 10.03 -14.10
N ALA A 289 -0.18 10.43 -13.29
CA ALA A 289 -0.42 11.82 -12.95
C ALA A 289 0.71 12.41 -12.10
N ASN A 290 1.50 11.57 -11.42
CA ASN A 290 2.65 11.96 -10.59
C ASN A 290 2.33 13.11 -9.62
N ILE A 291 1.15 13.03 -9.00
CA ILE A 291 0.62 14.11 -8.16
C ILE A 291 1.21 14.08 -6.76
N LYS A 292 1.53 15.28 -6.25
CA LYS A 292 2.01 15.48 -4.86
C LYS A 292 0.87 15.63 -3.86
N ASN A 293 -0.16 16.39 -4.23
CA ASN A 293 -1.36 16.58 -3.44
C ASN A 293 -2.53 15.95 -4.19
N PHE A 294 -3.37 15.21 -3.47
CA PHE A 294 -4.55 14.54 -3.99
C PHE A 294 -5.78 14.97 -3.20
N GLY A 295 -6.82 15.46 -3.88
CA GLY A 295 -8.00 16.04 -3.24
C GLY A 295 -7.81 17.53 -3.01
N TYR A 296 -7.83 18.00 -1.76
CA TYR A 296 -7.95 19.41 -1.44
C TYR A 296 -6.71 19.97 -0.75
N THR A 297 -6.15 21.08 -1.24
CA THR A 297 -5.20 21.89 -0.46
C THR A 297 -5.95 22.87 0.45
N ILE A 298 -5.40 23.12 1.64
CA ILE A 298 -5.89 24.22 2.49
C ILE A 298 -5.30 25.48 1.90
N ASP A 299 -6.12 26.28 1.24
CA ASP A 299 -5.66 27.54 0.70
C ASP A 299 -6.63 28.64 1.08
N LEU A 300 -6.06 29.58 1.82
CA LEU A 300 -6.63 30.83 2.31
C LEU A 300 -7.53 30.66 3.55
N LYS A 301 -7.11 31.35 4.62
CA LYS A 301 -8.07 31.81 5.63
C LYS A 301 -8.91 32.88 4.95
N GLU A 302 -10.20 32.64 4.83
CA GLU A 302 -11.17 33.71 4.56
C GLU A 302 -11.06 34.78 5.66
N GLU A 303 -11.55 35.99 5.39
CA GLU A 303 -11.52 37.11 6.35
C GLU A 303 -12.20 36.76 7.70
N ASN A 304 -13.16 35.83 7.68
CA ASN A 304 -13.83 35.27 8.86
C ASN A 304 -13.02 34.19 9.61
N GLY A 305 -11.80 33.86 9.16
CA GLY A 305 -10.95 32.81 9.71
C GLY A 305 -11.30 31.37 9.28
N LYS A 306 -12.35 31.18 8.46
CA LYS A 306 -12.74 29.89 7.88
C LYS A 306 -11.72 29.49 6.81
N ARG A 307 -11.36 28.21 6.80
CA ARG A 307 -10.41 27.68 5.81
C ARG A 307 -11.19 27.26 4.57
N ARG A 308 -10.83 27.81 3.41
CA ARG A 308 -11.32 27.30 2.14
C ARG A 308 -10.42 26.14 1.68
N PHE A 309 -11.06 25.10 1.16
CA PHE A 309 -10.38 23.96 0.57
C PHE A 309 -10.38 24.16 -0.93
N ILE A 310 -9.20 24.28 -1.54
CA ILE A 310 -9.07 24.38 -2.99
C ILE A 310 -8.87 22.96 -3.53
N PRO A 311 -9.79 22.46 -4.35
CA PRO A 311 -9.62 21.16 -4.96
C PRO A 311 -8.45 21.22 -5.95
N HIS A 312 -7.52 20.29 -5.84
CA HIS A 312 -6.39 20.13 -6.74
C HIS A 312 -6.49 18.76 -7.44
N ASN A 313 -6.50 18.80 -8.78
CA ASN A 313 -6.77 17.63 -9.61
C ASN A 313 -8.18 17.05 -9.34
N GLN A 314 -9.19 17.93 -9.24
CA GLN A 314 -10.57 17.56 -8.91
C GLN A 314 -11.13 16.48 -9.83
N GLU A 315 -10.96 16.61 -11.14
CA GLU A 315 -11.42 15.62 -12.12
C GLU A 315 -10.79 14.24 -11.86
N LEU A 316 -9.47 14.19 -11.66
CA LEU A 316 -8.78 12.95 -11.32
C LEU A 316 -9.24 12.38 -9.99
N PHE A 317 -9.52 13.23 -9.00
CA PHE A 317 -10.02 12.82 -7.70
C PHE A 317 -11.43 12.22 -7.82
N GLU A 318 -12.35 12.89 -8.51
CA GLU A 318 -13.71 12.41 -8.80
C GLU A 318 -13.67 11.09 -9.56
N GLU A 319 -12.84 10.97 -10.60
CA GLU A 319 -12.65 9.70 -11.33
C GLU A 319 -12.15 8.57 -10.42
N CYS A 320 -11.29 8.87 -9.44
CA CYS A 320 -10.80 7.86 -8.50
C CYS A 320 -11.88 7.46 -7.48
N VAL A 321 -12.75 8.40 -7.09
CA VAL A 321 -13.91 8.14 -6.22
C VAL A 321 -14.92 7.26 -6.95
N GLU A 322 -15.28 7.59 -8.19
CA GLU A 322 -16.18 6.80 -9.04
C GLU A 322 -15.68 5.35 -9.17
N ARG A 323 -14.38 5.16 -9.45
CA ARG A 323 -13.77 3.82 -9.51
C ARG A 323 -13.80 3.06 -8.18
N PHE A 324 -13.75 3.77 -7.06
CA PHE A 324 -13.88 3.14 -5.76
C PHE A 324 -15.34 2.77 -5.48
N GLU A 325 -16.31 3.57 -5.91
CA GLU A 325 -17.74 3.26 -5.84
C GLU A 325 -18.08 2.06 -6.72
N ASP A 326 -17.60 2.00 -7.97
CA ASP A 326 -17.70 0.82 -8.86
C ASP A 326 -17.21 -0.44 -8.14
N TYR A 327 -16.08 -0.34 -7.43
CA TYR A 327 -15.53 -1.45 -6.65
C TYR A 327 -16.46 -1.86 -5.49
N LEU A 328 -17.05 -0.90 -4.78
CA LEU A 328 -17.99 -1.18 -3.69
C LEU A 328 -19.25 -1.85 -4.22
N GLU A 329 -19.85 -1.32 -5.29
CA GLU A 329 -21.04 -1.89 -5.91
C GLU A 329 -20.80 -3.31 -6.42
N ARG A 330 -19.73 -3.52 -7.20
CA ARG A 330 -19.38 -4.85 -7.72
C ARG A 330 -19.11 -5.84 -6.59
N THR A 331 -18.33 -5.45 -5.58
CA THR A 331 -18.06 -6.38 -4.46
C THR A 331 -19.24 -6.59 -3.53
N ALA A 332 -20.26 -5.73 -3.55
CA ALA A 332 -21.52 -5.94 -2.83
C ALA A 332 -22.40 -6.99 -3.54
N SER A 333 -22.35 -7.05 -4.87
CA SER A 333 -23.08 -8.03 -5.69
C SER A 333 -22.31 -9.34 -5.93
N GLU A 334 -21.11 -9.49 -5.39
CA GLU A 334 -20.25 -10.66 -5.58
C GLU A 334 -20.24 -11.62 -4.38
N SER A 335 -20.08 -12.91 -4.68
CA SER A 335 -19.81 -13.97 -3.72
C SER A 335 -18.47 -14.64 -4.00
N LEU A 336 -17.70 -14.89 -2.94
CA LEU A 336 -16.51 -15.73 -2.94
C LEU A 336 -16.93 -17.19 -3.08
N VAL A 337 -16.36 -17.88 -4.07
CA VAL A 337 -16.56 -19.30 -4.31
C VAL A 337 -15.45 -20.09 -3.64
N LEU A 338 -15.81 -20.92 -2.67
CA LEU A 338 -14.90 -21.79 -1.95
C LEU A 338 -15.19 -23.24 -2.32
N MET A 339 -14.26 -23.89 -3.02
CA MET A 339 -14.39 -25.29 -3.46
C MET A 339 -13.78 -26.25 -2.44
N PRO A 340 -14.40 -27.41 -2.17
CA PRO A 340 -13.84 -28.39 -1.27
C PRO A 340 -12.55 -29.03 -1.83
N ILE A 341 -11.47 -29.05 -1.03
CA ILE A 341 -10.16 -29.56 -1.47
C ILE A 341 -10.17 -31.09 -1.67
N LYS A 342 -10.92 -31.81 -0.83
CA LYS A 342 -10.94 -33.29 -0.85
C LYS A 342 -11.96 -33.89 -1.79
N ASP A 343 -12.88 -33.08 -2.29
CA ASP A 343 -13.99 -33.53 -3.12
C ASP A 343 -14.17 -32.53 -4.26
N PRO A 344 -13.56 -32.78 -5.44
CA PRO A 344 -13.71 -31.92 -6.61
C PRO A 344 -15.16 -31.72 -7.06
N TRP A 345 -16.06 -32.62 -6.64
CA TRP A 345 -17.49 -32.60 -6.94
C TRP A 345 -18.33 -32.09 -5.76
N GLY A 346 -17.68 -31.73 -4.65
CA GLY A 346 -18.37 -31.29 -3.46
C GLY A 346 -19.01 -29.91 -3.66
N ILE A 347 -20.08 -29.66 -2.90
CA ILE A 347 -20.87 -28.43 -3.01
C ILE A 347 -20.01 -27.21 -2.64
N PRO A 348 -19.88 -26.19 -3.52
CA PRO A 348 -19.15 -24.97 -3.19
C PRO A 348 -19.80 -24.24 -2.02
N ILE A 349 -18.98 -23.68 -1.13
CA ILE A 349 -19.44 -22.70 -0.14
C ILE A 349 -19.35 -21.33 -0.78
N LEU A 350 -20.47 -20.64 -0.82
CA LEU A 350 -20.53 -19.24 -1.20
C LEU A 350 -20.51 -18.37 0.04
N LYS A 351 -19.66 -17.36 0.01
CA LYS A 351 -19.63 -16.32 1.04
C LYS A 351 -19.77 -14.97 0.38
N PRO A 352 -20.57 -14.03 0.91
CA PRO A 352 -20.57 -12.66 0.42
C PRO A 352 -19.13 -12.13 0.32
N ASN A 353 -18.80 -11.39 -0.74
CA ASN A 353 -17.51 -10.72 -0.90
C ASN A 353 -17.39 -9.49 0.03
N ALA A 354 -17.73 -9.70 1.31
CA ALA A 354 -17.69 -8.72 2.37
C ALA A 354 -16.27 -8.19 2.53
N ASN A 355 -16.03 -6.94 2.16
CA ASN A 355 -14.76 -6.25 2.39
C ASN A 355 -14.87 -5.30 3.60
N ARG A 356 -13.74 -4.72 4.02
CA ARG A 356 -13.68 -3.86 5.22
C ARG A 356 -14.36 -2.49 5.06
N PHE A 357 -14.77 -2.13 3.86
CA PHE A 357 -15.38 -0.84 3.52
C PHE A 357 -16.91 -0.93 3.53
N GLN A 358 -17.47 -2.05 3.06
CA GLN A 358 -18.93 -2.26 2.97
C GLN A 358 -19.54 -3.08 4.12
N ASN A 359 -18.77 -3.99 4.73
CA ASN A 359 -19.36 -4.88 5.73
C ASN A 359 -19.33 -4.25 7.13
N GLU A 360 -20.49 -3.86 7.64
CA GLU A 360 -20.62 -3.23 8.96
C GLU A 360 -20.07 -4.10 10.08
N GLU A 361 -20.31 -5.42 10.07
CA GLU A 361 -19.80 -6.33 11.10
C GLU A 361 -18.26 -6.29 11.17
N LYS A 362 -17.57 -6.28 10.03
CA LYS A 362 -16.10 -6.15 9.96
C LYS A 362 -15.63 -4.78 10.45
N ARG A 363 -16.40 -3.71 10.22
CA ARG A 363 -16.11 -2.37 10.76
C ARG A 363 -16.26 -2.37 12.28
N VAL A 364 -17.36 -2.94 12.80
CA VAL A 364 -17.62 -3.14 14.24
C VAL A 364 -16.52 -3.98 14.88
N GLU A 365 -16.17 -5.13 14.30
CA GLU A 365 -15.10 -6.02 14.79
C GLU A 365 -13.76 -5.28 14.86
N ALA A 366 -13.43 -4.50 13.82
CA ALA A 366 -12.22 -3.69 13.82
C ALA A 366 -12.22 -2.63 14.95
N ARG A 367 -13.38 -2.04 15.29
CA ARG A 367 -13.52 -1.09 16.41
C ARG A 367 -13.38 -1.78 17.76
N ILE A 368 -14.09 -2.88 17.97
CA ILE A 368 -13.99 -3.69 19.19
C ILE A 368 -12.55 -4.13 19.40
N ARG A 369 -11.88 -4.62 18.35
CA ARG A 369 -10.47 -5.00 18.41
C ARG A 369 -9.57 -3.83 18.77
N PHE A 370 -9.81 -2.66 18.19
CA PHE A 370 -9.06 -1.45 18.50
C PHE A 370 -9.19 -1.07 19.99
N GLU A 371 -10.42 -1.09 20.53
CA GLU A 371 -10.71 -0.81 21.93
C GLU A 371 -10.09 -1.86 22.86
N ASN A 372 -10.21 -3.14 22.53
CA ASN A 372 -9.61 -4.23 23.31
C ASN A 372 -8.09 -4.10 23.39
N ILE A 373 -7.41 -3.75 22.29
CA ILE A 373 -5.96 -3.49 22.31
C ILE A 373 -5.61 -2.34 23.25
N PHE A 374 -6.40 -1.27 23.22
CA PHE A 374 -6.17 -0.10 24.07
C PHE A 374 -6.40 -0.43 25.55
N ASN A 375 -7.45 -1.19 25.86
CA ASN A 375 -7.79 -1.64 27.19
C ASN A 375 -6.76 -2.64 27.73
N ASP A 376 -6.32 -3.61 26.93
CA ASP A 376 -5.25 -4.53 27.32
C ASP A 376 -3.94 -3.79 27.60
N ALA A 377 -3.64 -2.75 26.81
CA ALA A 377 -2.47 -1.90 27.07
C ALA A 377 -2.59 -1.16 28.41
N SER A 378 -3.80 -0.71 28.77
CA SER A 378 -4.07 -0.02 30.05
C SER A 378 -3.83 -0.90 31.27
N ARG A 379 -4.07 -2.21 31.16
CA ARG A 379 -3.77 -3.19 32.22
C ARG A 379 -2.26 -3.41 32.40
N LYS A 380 -1.46 -3.18 31.36
CA LYS A 380 -0.01 -3.45 31.35
C LYS A 380 0.84 -2.22 31.64
N TYR A 381 0.34 -1.03 31.30
CA TYR A 381 1.13 0.20 31.33
C TYR A 381 0.34 1.33 31.98
N THR A 382 0.94 1.97 32.98
CA THR A 382 0.30 3.12 33.66
C THR A 382 0.52 4.45 32.92
N THR A 383 1.46 4.51 31.98
CA THR A 383 1.80 5.71 31.21
C THR A 383 1.92 5.43 29.73
N ALA A 384 1.56 6.40 28.90
CA ALA A 384 1.77 6.37 27.47
C ALA A 384 2.02 7.78 26.91
N ILE A 385 2.48 7.85 25.67
CA ILE A 385 2.60 9.11 24.92
C ILE A 385 1.85 8.99 23.61
N MET A 386 1.01 9.98 23.33
CA MET A 386 0.45 10.18 22.01
C MET A 386 1.35 11.08 21.17
N LEU A 387 1.63 10.64 19.96
CA LEU A 387 2.47 11.29 18.97
C LEU A 387 1.68 11.41 17.66
N THR A 388 1.64 12.60 17.10
CA THR A 388 0.94 12.86 15.84
C THR A 388 1.96 13.27 14.76
N LEU A 389 2.18 12.38 13.78
CA LEU A 389 3.19 12.51 12.72
C LEU A 389 2.56 12.79 11.36
N THR A 390 2.87 13.93 10.74
CA THR A 390 2.37 14.28 9.41
C THR A 390 3.47 14.11 8.36
N SER A 391 3.09 13.66 7.17
CA SER A 391 4.02 13.56 6.04
C SER A 391 4.40 14.95 5.52
N GLY A 392 5.55 15.03 4.84
CA GLY A 392 6.05 16.28 4.28
C GLY A 392 5.77 16.38 2.79
N GLN A 393 5.74 17.60 2.24
CA GLN A 393 5.55 17.85 0.80
C GLN A 393 6.81 17.63 -0.05
N TRP A 394 7.81 16.91 0.47
CA TRP A 394 9.14 16.79 -0.11
C TRP A 394 9.24 15.72 -1.20
N HIS A 395 8.31 14.76 -1.22
CA HIS A 395 8.34 13.61 -2.14
C HIS A 395 7.72 13.96 -3.49
N ARG A 396 8.05 13.19 -4.54
CA ARG A 396 7.61 13.50 -5.90
C ARG A 396 6.13 13.24 -6.11
N ASN A 397 5.59 12.24 -5.42
CA ASN A 397 4.18 11.88 -5.47
C ASN A 397 3.71 11.18 -4.18
N ILE A 398 2.39 11.01 -4.04
CA ILE A 398 1.74 10.39 -2.87
C ILE A 398 2.19 8.95 -2.57
N PHE A 399 2.64 8.18 -3.58
CA PHE A 399 3.13 6.82 -3.39
C PHE A 399 4.53 6.82 -2.77
N GLU A 400 5.42 7.66 -3.29
CA GLU A 400 6.74 7.84 -2.71
C GLU A 400 6.62 8.39 -1.28
N ASP A 401 5.75 9.37 -1.05
CA ASP A 401 5.48 9.91 0.28
C ASP A 401 5.01 8.83 1.25
N THR A 402 3.97 8.07 0.90
CA THR A 402 3.42 7.01 1.76
C THR A 402 4.44 5.91 2.07
N LYS A 403 5.27 5.54 1.08
CA LYS A 403 6.34 4.54 1.27
C LYS A 403 7.43 5.09 2.19
N LYS A 404 7.94 6.29 1.91
CA LYS A 404 9.00 6.95 2.69
C LYS A 404 8.54 7.25 4.10
N PHE A 405 7.29 7.62 4.28
CA PHE A 405 6.68 7.84 5.58
C PHE A 405 6.77 6.59 6.45
N GLN A 406 6.41 5.41 5.93
CA GLN A 406 6.51 4.15 6.68
C GLN A 406 7.97 3.77 6.98
N GLU A 407 8.88 3.94 6.01
CA GLU A 407 10.33 3.71 6.22
C GLU A 407 10.87 4.61 7.35
N ASN A 408 10.52 5.89 7.31
CA ASN A 408 10.98 6.88 8.27
C ASN A 408 10.34 6.70 9.65
N PHE A 409 9.06 6.31 9.70
CA PHE A 409 8.41 5.94 10.96
C PHE A 409 9.16 4.79 11.64
N ASN A 410 9.56 3.76 10.88
CA ASN A 410 10.36 2.65 11.42
C ASN A 410 11.74 3.12 11.92
N LYS A 411 12.41 4.04 11.21
CA LYS A 411 13.66 4.66 11.67
C LYS A 411 13.47 5.45 12.96
N LEU A 412 12.43 6.28 13.03
CA LEU A 412 12.09 7.06 14.22
C LEU A 412 11.85 6.15 15.42
N ILE A 413 11.00 5.12 15.28
CA ILE A 413 10.73 4.18 16.37
C ILE A 413 12.00 3.42 16.79
N THR A 414 12.87 3.06 15.85
CA THR A 414 14.16 2.41 16.16
C THR A 414 15.09 3.34 16.94
N ARG A 415 15.19 4.61 16.53
CA ARG A 415 15.97 5.64 17.22
C ARG A 415 15.42 5.88 18.63
N LEU A 416 14.11 6.09 18.77
CA LEU A 416 13.46 6.28 20.07
C LEU A 416 13.64 5.07 20.99
N ARG A 417 13.60 3.84 20.48
CA ARG A 417 13.92 2.63 21.26
C ARG A 417 15.34 2.67 21.79
N LYS A 418 16.31 2.99 20.94
CA LYS A 418 17.73 3.07 21.32
C LYS A 418 17.93 4.14 22.40
N GLU A 419 17.40 5.34 22.19
CA GLU A 419 17.52 6.45 23.14
C GLU A 419 16.81 6.15 24.47
N THR A 420 15.62 5.53 24.44
CA THR A 420 14.92 5.09 25.66
C THR A 420 15.70 4.03 26.42
N LYS A 421 16.30 3.07 25.70
CA LYS A 421 17.18 2.05 26.28
C LYS A 421 18.40 2.70 26.95
N ASP A 422 19.09 3.59 26.25
CA ASP A 422 20.27 4.28 26.77
C ASP A 422 19.91 5.10 28.03
N LYS A 423 18.76 5.78 28.03
CA LYS A 423 18.27 6.50 29.21
C LYS A 423 18.04 5.57 30.40
N ARG A 424 17.38 4.42 30.20
CA ARG A 424 17.15 3.45 31.28
C ARG A 424 18.46 2.82 31.79
N VAL A 425 19.40 2.52 30.88
CA VAL A 425 20.74 2.04 31.25
C VAL A 425 21.41 3.07 32.17
N ASN A 426 21.42 4.34 31.76
CA ASN A 426 22.04 5.41 32.56
C ASN A 426 21.33 5.62 33.91
N GLU A 427 20.00 5.54 33.95
CA GLU A 427 19.23 5.61 35.20
C GLU A 427 19.52 4.44 36.13
N LEU A 428 19.66 3.22 35.59
CA LEU A 428 19.99 2.02 36.37
C LEU A 428 21.41 2.09 36.94
N VAL A 429 22.38 2.50 36.13
CA VAL A 429 23.78 2.73 36.56
C VAL A 429 23.82 3.79 37.67
N LYS A 430 23.06 4.87 37.53
CA LYS A 430 23.01 5.96 38.52
C LYS A 430 22.33 5.55 39.83
N ARG A 431 21.22 4.81 39.77
CA ARG A 431 20.40 4.48 40.95
C ARG A 431 20.89 3.24 41.68
N ASN A 432 21.38 2.23 40.97
CA ASN A 432 21.67 0.90 41.52
C ASN A 432 23.08 0.39 41.13
N PRO A 433 24.16 1.15 41.37
CA PRO A 433 25.51 0.69 41.00
C PRO A 433 25.92 -0.59 41.73
N GLU A 434 25.55 -0.76 43.00
CA GLU A 434 25.90 -1.95 43.79
C GLU A 434 25.22 -3.23 43.28
N PHE A 435 23.97 -3.13 42.84
CA PHE A 435 23.26 -4.26 42.21
C PHE A 435 23.99 -4.73 40.94
N LEU A 436 24.44 -3.80 40.11
CA LEU A 436 25.16 -4.11 38.88
C LEU A 436 26.53 -4.73 39.16
N LYS A 437 27.24 -4.27 40.20
CA LYS A 437 28.49 -4.91 40.66
C LYS A 437 28.26 -6.37 41.03
N VAL A 438 27.16 -6.68 41.74
CA VAL A 438 26.79 -8.07 42.06
C VAL A 438 26.54 -8.90 40.80
N GLN A 439 25.84 -8.35 39.80
CA GLN A 439 25.61 -9.05 38.53
C GLN A 439 26.92 -9.32 37.77
N ILE A 440 27.84 -8.35 37.76
CA ILE A 440 29.17 -8.52 37.16
C ILE A 440 29.95 -9.63 37.88
N SER A 441 29.96 -9.62 39.22
CA SER A 441 30.61 -10.68 39.99
C SER A 441 30.02 -12.06 39.70
N LYS A 442 28.69 -12.17 39.57
CA LYS A 442 28.02 -13.44 39.22
C LYS A 442 28.39 -13.94 37.82
N ASN A 443 28.59 -13.05 36.85
CA ASN A 443 28.97 -13.44 35.48
C ASN A 443 30.46 -13.78 35.37
N LEU A 444 31.33 -13.15 36.18
CA LEU A 444 32.77 -13.43 36.21
C LEU A 444 33.06 -14.76 36.91
N ILE A 445 32.33 -15.04 37.98
CA ILE A 445 32.38 -16.32 38.67
C ILE A 445 31.39 -17.23 37.95
N ASN A 446 31.80 -17.83 36.82
CA ASN A 446 31.11 -18.99 36.25
C ASN A 446 31.15 -20.12 37.30
N ILE A 447 30.33 -20.03 38.34
CA ILE A 447 30.12 -21.13 39.28
C ILE A 447 29.39 -22.17 38.44
N PRO A 448 30.01 -23.34 38.17
CA PRO A 448 29.33 -24.39 37.45
C PRO A 448 28.05 -24.72 38.21
N GLU A 449 26.89 -24.55 37.58
CA GLU A 449 25.61 -25.04 38.11
C GLU A 449 25.70 -26.58 38.17
N GLY A 450 26.35 -27.13 39.20
CA GLY A 450 26.49 -28.59 39.35
C GLY A 450 27.73 -29.10 40.07
N GLU A 451 28.79 -28.31 40.26
CA GLU A 451 29.88 -28.73 41.15
C GLU A 451 29.50 -28.36 42.58
N GLY A 452 29.03 -29.35 43.33
CA GLY A 452 28.67 -29.21 44.73
C GLY A 452 29.76 -28.47 45.50
N MET A 453 29.34 -27.53 46.36
CA MET A 453 30.25 -26.74 47.18
C MET A 453 31.36 -27.65 47.72
N PRO A 454 32.65 -27.34 47.48
CA PRO A 454 33.73 -28.11 48.07
C PRO A 454 33.45 -28.14 49.58
N GLY A 455 33.33 -29.35 50.14
CA GLY A 455 32.73 -29.64 51.45
C GLY A 455 33.47 -29.11 52.68
N GLY A 456 33.93 -27.86 52.65
CA GLY A 456 34.31 -27.09 53.81
C GLY A 456 33.14 -26.22 54.27
N GLU A 457 32.95 -26.15 55.58
CA GLU A 457 31.91 -25.40 56.30
C GLU A 457 32.05 -23.87 56.14
N GLU A 458 32.15 -23.34 54.92
CA GLU A 458 32.07 -21.90 54.72
C GLU A 458 30.64 -21.45 55.02
N SER A 459 30.47 -20.68 56.09
CA SER A 459 29.15 -20.15 56.42
C SER A 459 28.68 -19.17 55.33
N ASP A 460 27.36 -19.05 55.11
CA ASP A 460 26.81 -18.06 54.17
C ASP A 460 27.37 -16.65 54.41
N SER A 461 27.62 -16.30 55.68
CA SER A 461 28.25 -15.04 56.08
C SER A 461 29.67 -14.87 55.50
N GLU A 462 30.50 -15.91 55.55
CA GLU A 462 31.86 -15.89 55.00
C GLU A 462 31.86 -15.81 53.48
N TYR A 463 30.95 -16.54 52.82
CA TYR A 463 30.73 -16.45 51.38
C TYR A 463 30.41 -15.00 50.96
N PHE A 464 29.43 -14.36 51.62
CA PHE A 464 29.08 -12.97 51.32
C PHE A 464 30.21 -11.98 51.66
N GLN A 465 31.02 -12.26 52.69
CA GLN A 465 32.19 -11.44 53.00
C GLN A 465 33.30 -11.59 51.96
N ARG A 466 33.55 -12.80 51.43
CA ARG A 466 34.53 -13.03 50.35
C ARG A 466 34.11 -12.29 49.08
N ILE A 467 32.84 -12.44 48.67
CA ILE A 467 32.28 -11.71 47.52
C ILE A 467 32.45 -10.20 47.71
N ARG A 468 32.17 -9.66 48.91
CA ARG A 468 32.38 -8.23 49.21
C ARG A 468 33.85 -7.80 49.14
N ARG A 469 34.80 -8.65 49.57
CA ARG A 469 36.25 -8.35 49.48
C ARG A 469 36.74 -8.36 48.04
N GLU A 470 36.33 -9.35 47.25
CA GLU A 470 36.65 -9.45 45.81
C GLU A 470 36.03 -8.29 45.03
N GLN A 471 34.80 -7.89 45.35
CA GLN A 471 34.14 -6.70 44.80
C GLN A 471 34.87 -5.40 45.16
N LYS A 472 35.53 -5.34 46.31
CA LYS A 472 36.30 -4.17 46.75
C LYS A 472 37.69 -4.12 46.10
N ALA A 473 38.22 -5.27 45.67
CA ALA A 473 39.50 -5.39 44.97
C ALA A 473 39.36 -5.10 43.46
N HIS A 474 38.23 -5.44 42.84
CA HIS A 474 37.94 -5.06 41.46
C HIS A 474 37.41 -3.63 41.38
N ASN A 475 38.25 -2.71 40.89
CA ASN A 475 37.80 -1.38 40.47
C ASN A 475 36.90 -1.52 39.23
N VAL A 476 35.61 -1.81 39.45
CA VAL A 476 34.61 -1.88 38.38
C VAL A 476 34.50 -0.52 37.71
N THR A 477 34.81 -0.48 36.42
CA THR A 477 34.77 0.70 35.58
C THR A 477 33.32 1.09 35.24
N ALA A 478 33.10 2.36 34.90
CA ALA A 478 31.79 2.82 34.43
C ALA A 478 31.32 2.10 33.15
N SER A 479 32.27 1.62 32.33
CA SER A 479 31.98 0.83 31.12
C SER A 479 31.39 -0.54 31.49
N GLU A 480 31.98 -1.24 32.45
CA GLU A 480 31.50 -2.55 32.91
C GLU A 480 30.12 -2.45 33.56
N LEU A 481 29.86 -1.41 34.36
CA LEU A 481 28.51 -1.15 34.90
C LEU A 481 27.49 -0.92 33.79
N ARG A 482 27.87 -0.16 32.75
CA ARG A 482 26.99 0.13 31.61
C ARG A 482 26.71 -1.13 30.80
N GLU A 483 27.69 -2.00 30.61
CA GLU A 483 27.54 -3.28 29.92
C GLU A 483 26.61 -4.21 30.71
N ALA A 484 26.84 -4.37 32.02
CA ALA A 484 25.97 -5.16 32.89
C ALA A 484 24.53 -4.64 32.91
N ALA A 485 24.34 -3.32 33.00
CA ALA A 485 23.02 -2.70 32.91
C ALA A 485 22.36 -2.94 31.55
N THR A 486 23.14 -2.90 30.47
CA THR A 486 22.65 -3.17 29.12
C THR A 486 22.20 -4.62 28.97
N GLU A 487 22.94 -5.57 29.53
CA GLU A 487 22.63 -6.99 29.49
C GLU A 487 21.41 -7.31 30.36
N TYR A 488 21.37 -6.77 31.59
CA TYR A 488 20.20 -6.85 32.46
C TYR A 488 18.94 -6.31 31.77
N ILE A 489 19.02 -5.13 31.14
CA ILE A 489 17.89 -4.57 30.40
C ILE A 489 17.52 -5.44 29.20
N LYS A 490 18.46 -6.05 28.47
CA LYS A 490 18.12 -6.96 27.35
C LYS A 490 17.35 -8.19 27.84
N GLN A 491 17.76 -8.76 28.98
CA GLN A 491 17.17 -9.98 29.55
C GLN A 491 15.78 -9.70 30.12
N ASP A 492 15.64 -8.61 30.89
CA ASP A 492 14.43 -8.28 31.66
C ASP A 492 13.40 -7.49 30.82
N PHE A 493 13.89 -6.73 29.83
CA PHE A 493 13.07 -5.88 28.99
C PHE A 493 13.56 -5.97 27.55
N ASN A 494 13.04 -6.91 26.78
CA ASN A 494 13.05 -6.78 25.32
C ASN A 494 12.30 -5.49 24.97
N LEU A 495 13.01 -4.35 24.99
CA LEU A 495 12.50 -2.98 25.16
C LEU A 495 11.86 -2.54 23.85
N LYS A 496 10.75 -3.20 23.57
CA LYS A 496 9.82 -2.85 22.52
C LYS A 496 9.12 -1.61 23.04
N LEU A 497 9.09 -0.56 22.24
CA LEU A 497 8.16 0.54 22.41
C LEU A 497 6.83 0.07 21.81
N PRO A 498 5.92 -0.52 22.63
CA PRO A 498 4.69 -1.08 22.12
C PRO A 498 3.81 0.09 21.70
N TYR A 499 3.25 0.03 20.52
CA TYR A 499 2.45 1.12 19.99
C TYR A 499 1.14 0.65 19.39
N LEU A 500 0.17 1.56 19.38
CA LEU A 500 -1.05 1.52 18.58
C LEU A 500 -1.04 2.74 17.67
N CYS A 501 -1.24 2.56 16.37
CA CYS A 501 -1.16 3.61 15.38
C CYS A 501 -2.40 3.61 14.50
N VAL A 502 -3.15 4.70 14.52
CA VAL A 502 -4.23 4.99 13.58
C VAL A 502 -3.66 5.79 12.43
N ARG A 503 -3.79 5.25 11.22
CA ARG A 503 -3.42 5.96 9.98
C ARG A 503 -4.63 6.79 9.56
N GLU A 504 -4.43 8.06 9.25
CA GLU A 504 -5.40 9.00 8.66
C GLU A 504 -4.80 9.52 7.36
N PHE A 505 -5.57 9.52 6.28
CA PHE A 505 -5.21 10.31 5.09
C PHE A 505 -5.90 11.67 5.19
N GLN A 506 -5.11 12.73 5.09
CA GLN A 506 -5.62 14.09 5.06
C GLN A 506 -6.32 14.34 3.71
N ARG A 507 -7.14 15.40 3.65
CA ARG A 507 -7.86 15.77 2.42
C ARG A 507 -6.94 16.09 1.24
N ASN A 508 -5.68 16.43 1.47
CA ASN A 508 -4.67 16.65 0.43
C ASN A 508 -3.89 15.37 0.06
N GLY A 509 -4.30 14.22 0.59
CA GLY A 509 -3.68 12.92 0.34
C GLY A 509 -2.46 12.61 1.21
N ASN A 510 -1.98 13.58 2.00
CA ASN A 510 -0.86 13.35 2.92
C ASN A 510 -1.25 12.34 4.00
N VAL A 511 -0.29 11.48 4.33
CA VAL A 511 -0.49 10.49 5.38
C VAL A 511 -0.18 11.08 6.76
N HIS A 512 -1.03 10.76 7.72
CA HIS A 512 -0.99 11.26 9.08
C HIS A 512 -1.10 10.09 10.04
N TYR A 513 -0.17 9.92 10.97
CA TYR A 513 -0.22 8.87 11.98
C TYR A 513 -0.54 9.46 13.34
N HIS A 514 -1.56 8.90 13.99
CA HIS A 514 -1.89 9.12 15.40
C HIS A 514 -1.43 7.89 16.17
N ILE A 515 -0.30 8.01 16.86
CA ILE A 515 0.39 6.89 17.51
C ILE A 515 0.30 7.06 19.01
N VAL A 516 -0.06 6.00 19.73
CA VAL A 516 0.14 5.90 21.18
C VAL A 516 1.25 4.91 21.45
N ILE A 517 2.29 5.35 22.14
CA ILE A 517 3.42 4.52 22.58
C ILE A 517 3.28 4.29 24.08
N PHE A 518 3.13 3.02 24.48
CA PHE A 518 2.84 2.62 25.85
C PHE A 518 4.12 2.33 26.66
N GLY A 519 4.05 2.46 27.98
CA GLY A 519 5.16 2.15 28.90
C GLY A 519 6.25 3.22 28.95
N VAL A 520 5.97 4.41 28.41
CA VAL A 520 6.86 5.57 28.42
C VAL A 520 6.10 6.81 28.91
N SER A 521 6.69 7.53 29.86
CA SER A 521 6.16 8.80 30.38
C SER A 521 6.80 10.02 29.71
N TRP A 522 7.95 9.82 29.06
CA TRP A 522 8.68 10.85 28.34
C TRP A 522 9.49 10.23 27.19
N LEU A 523 9.41 10.83 26.01
CA LEU A 523 10.24 10.46 24.85
C LEU A 523 11.37 11.47 24.68
N LYS A 524 11.00 12.71 24.31
CA LYS A 524 11.85 13.87 24.04
C LYS A 524 10.99 15.14 24.03
N HIS A 525 11.62 16.31 23.96
CA HIS A 525 10.88 17.54 23.69
C HIS A 525 10.34 17.57 22.24
N ASN A 526 9.24 18.30 22.02
CA ASN A 526 8.53 18.30 20.73
C ASN A 526 9.38 18.84 19.58
N ASP A 527 10.18 19.87 19.84
CA ASP A 527 11.15 20.45 18.92
C ASP A 527 12.23 19.44 18.52
N GLU A 528 12.75 18.65 19.46
CA GLU A 528 13.73 17.61 19.16
C GLU A 528 13.16 16.51 18.27
N ILE A 529 11.99 15.94 18.61
CA ILE A 529 11.39 14.90 17.76
C ILE A 529 10.98 15.49 16.40
N SER A 530 10.49 16.73 16.37
CA SER A 530 10.19 17.44 15.12
C SER A 530 11.42 17.57 14.24
N ARG A 531 12.56 17.96 14.80
CA ARG A 531 13.83 18.06 14.08
C ARG A 531 14.25 16.70 13.51
N ILE A 532 14.18 15.63 14.32
CA ILE A 532 14.49 14.26 13.87
C ILE A 532 13.56 13.83 12.72
N TRP A 533 12.27 14.16 12.81
CA TRP A 533 11.30 13.83 11.77
C TRP A 533 11.59 14.58 10.46
N GLN A 534 11.94 15.86 10.56
CA GLN A 534 12.36 16.69 9.44
C GLN A 534 13.70 16.22 8.82
N GLU A 535 14.66 15.79 9.62
CA GLU A 535 15.93 15.17 9.16
C GLU A 535 15.65 13.95 8.25
N TYR A 536 14.52 13.26 8.46
CA TYR A 536 14.09 12.15 7.61
C TYR A 536 13.32 12.59 6.36
N GLY A 537 13.21 13.89 6.07
CA GLY A 537 12.50 14.43 4.92
C GLY A 537 10.98 14.33 5.08
N GLN A 538 10.48 14.54 6.28
CA GLN A 538 9.05 14.50 6.61
C GLN A 538 8.54 15.87 7.10
N GLY A 539 7.25 15.96 7.43
CA GLY A 539 6.63 17.18 7.93
C GLY A 539 7.11 17.58 9.32
N LYS A 540 6.51 18.62 9.91
CA LYS A 540 6.67 18.90 11.34
C LYS A 540 5.77 17.97 12.14
N ILE A 541 6.25 17.51 13.30
CA ILE A 541 5.38 16.81 14.26
C ILE A 541 4.43 17.85 14.83
N THR A 542 3.14 17.50 14.84
CA THR A 542 2.12 18.48 15.20
C THR A 542 1.92 18.51 16.71
N LYS A 543 1.92 17.35 17.38
CA LYS A 543 1.63 17.24 18.82
C LYS A 543 2.31 16.05 19.49
N ILE A 544 2.71 16.26 20.75
CA ILE A 544 3.08 15.22 21.71
C ILE A 544 2.24 15.46 22.96
N ASN A 545 1.47 14.46 23.38
CA ASN A 545 0.63 14.55 24.56
C ASN A 545 0.91 13.36 25.48
N LYS A 546 1.12 13.63 26.77
CA LYS A 546 1.27 12.57 27.77
C LYS A 546 -0.08 12.00 28.15
N ILE A 547 -0.12 10.69 28.35
CA ILE A 547 -1.27 9.92 28.78
C ILE A 547 -0.89 9.20 30.07
N ARG A 548 -1.79 9.23 31.06
CA ARG A 548 -1.65 8.49 32.31
C ARG A 548 -2.90 7.67 32.58
N PHE A 549 -2.74 6.52 33.21
CA PHE A 549 -3.85 5.68 33.64
C PHE A 549 -4.45 6.24 34.93
N ASN A 550 -5.77 6.18 35.02
CA ASN A 550 -6.58 6.51 36.18
C ASN A 550 -7.56 5.35 36.39
N GLU A 551 -7.72 4.89 37.64
CA GLU A 551 -8.51 3.68 37.95
C GLU A 551 -9.99 3.84 37.62
N GLU A 552 -10.56 5.04 37.80
CA GLU A 552 -11.98 5.31 37.55
C GLU A 552 -12.30 5.54 36.07
N ARG A 553 -11.41 6.22 35.35
CA ARG A 553 -11.66 6.75 34.00
C ARG A 553 -10.82 6.09 32.90
N GLY A 554 -9.95 5.15 33.28
CA GLY A 554 -8.95 4.57 32.38
C GLY A 554 -7.89 5.59 31.98
N TYR A 555 -7.43 5.54 30.73
CA TYR A 555 -6.42 6.49 30.26
C TYR A 555 -7.00 7.90 30.08
N ILE A 556 -6.32 8.87 30.69
CA ILE A 556 -6.61 10.30 30.61
C ILE A 556 -5.39 11.08 30.12
N TRP A 557 -5.62 12.29 29.61
CA TRP A 557 -4.53 13.23 29.33
C TRP A 557 -3.83 13.60 30.65
N ALA A 558 -2.51 13.44 30.71
CA ALA A 558 -1.74 13.78 31.91
C ALA A 558 -1.46 15.29 32.00
N ASP A 559 -1.27 15.93 30.86
CA ASP A 559 -1.04 17.37 30.71
C ASP A 559 -2.23 18.01 29.94
N LYS A 560 -2.00 19.10 29.20
CA LYS A 560 -2.99 19.72 28.32
C LYS A 560 -3.46 18.71 27.26
N ALA A 561 -4.77 18.46 27.21
CA ALA A 561 -5.39 17.69 26.14
C ALA A 561 -5.16 18.37 24.76
N PRO A 562 -5.13 17.62 23.66
CA PRO A 562 -5.13 18.23 22.33
C PRO A 562 -6.32 19.19 22.18
N GLU A 563 -6.09 20.40 21.67
CA GLU A 563 -7.16 21.41 21.51
C GLU A 563 -8.34 20.91 20.66
N ASP A 564 -8.07 20.07 19.65
CA ASP A 564 -9.06 19.46 18.77
C ASP A 564 -9.69 18.19 19.35
N SER A 565 -9.35 17.80 20.58
CA SER A 565 -10.01 16.72 21.30
C SER A 565 -11.46 17.08 21.65
N LYS A 566 -11.75 18.38 21.87
CA LYS A 566 -13.05 18.87 22.36
C LYS A 566 -13.52 18.10 23.61
N GLY A 567 -12.62 17.92 24.58
CA GLY A 567 -12.91 17.22 25.84
C GLY A 567 -12.87 15.69 25.78
N ARG A 568 -12.62 15.09 24.60
CA ARG A 568 -12.52 13.62 24.47
C ARG A 568 -11.30 13.07 25.18
N GLN A 569 -11.46 11.92 25.83
CA GLN A 569 -10.35 11.12 26.35
C GLN A 569 -9.51 10.52 25.21
N PRO A 570 -8.26 10.10 25.47
CA PRO A 570 -7.36 9.55 24.45
C PRO A 570 -7.97 8.47 23.55
N LEU A 571 -8.69 7.50 24.13
CA LEU A 571 -9.35 6.43 23.37
C LEU A 571 -10.38 6.99 22.38
N GLU A 572 -11.31 7.81 22.88
CA GLU A 572 -12.36 8.45 22.08
C GLU A 572 -11.79 9.38 21.01
N TYR A 573 -10.71 10.08 21.35
CA TYR A 573 -10.00 10.94 20.42
C TYR A 573 -9.38 10.16 19.25
N LEU A 574 -8.76 9.01 19.50
CA LEU A 574 -8.22 8.16 18.43
C LEU A 574 -9.33 7.47 17.63
N LYS A 575 -10.39 7.00 18.31
CA LYS A 575 -11.55 6.37 17.70
C LYS A 575 -12.20 7.29 16.66
N LYS A 576 -12.27 8.61 16.93
CA LYS A 576 -12.68 9.62 15.94
C LYS A 576 -11.93 9.49 14.61
N TYR A 577 -10.60 9.34 14.63
CA TYR A 577 -9.79 9.22 13.40
C TYR A 577 -9.95 7.85 12.73
N LEU A 578 -10.14 6.79 13.51
CA LEU A 578 -10.48 5.47 12.99
C LEU A 578 -11.81 5.52 12.21
N LEU A 579 -12.85 6.14 12.80
CA LEU A 579 -14.18 6.22 12.20
C LEU A 579 -14.19 6.99 10.89
N LYS A 580 -13.37 8.04 10.75
CA LYS A 580 -13.27 8.81 9.49
C LYS A 580 -12.92 7.93 8.28
N GLY A 581 -12.08 6.92 8.46
CA GLY A 581 -11.68 6.02 7.38
C GLY A 581 -12.61 4.83 7.17
N GLN A 582 -13.56 4.56 8.08
CA GLN A 582 -14.38 3.35 8.03
C GLN A 582 -15.70 3.52 7.24
N TYR A 583 -16.29 4.71 7.21
CA TYR A 583 -17.61 4.93 6.61
C TYR A 583 -17.52 5.29 5.12
N ALA A 584 -17.09 4.34 4.29
CA ALA A 584 -16.97 4.52 2.85
C ALA A 584 -18.31 4.90 2.18
N GLU A 585 -19.43 4.32 2.60
CA GLU A 585 -20.77 4.60 2.04
C GLU A 585 -21.22 6.05 2.24
N LYS A 586 -20.80 6.68 3.35
CA LYS A 586 -21.16 8.08 3.66
C LYS A 586 -20.08 9.07 3.22
N ASN A 587 -18.86 8.58 3.01
CA ASN A 587 -17.70 9.39 2.71
C ASN A 587 -16.64 8.53 1.97
N PRO A 588 -16.87 8.25 0.67
CA PRO A 588 -15.97 7.42 -0.12
C PRO A 588 -14.59 8.09 -0.25
N GLU A 589 -14.56 9.42 -0.32
CA GLU A 589 -13.35 10.24 -0.32
C GLU A 589 -12.39 9.89 0.83
N ALA A 590 -12.91 9.75 2.06
CA ALA A 590 -12.10 9.47 3.24
C ALA A 590 -11.54 8.03 3.25
N SER A 591 -12.19 7.11 2.53
CA SER A 591 -11.83 5.69 2.47
C SER A 591 -10.97 5.34 1.26
N LEU A 592 -11.06 6.14 0.19
CA LEU A 592 -10.39 5.95 -1.10
C LEU A 592 -8.91 5.62 -0.95
N LEU A 593 -8.15 6.43 -0.20
CA LEU A 593 -6.71 6.21 -0.06
C LEU A 593 -6.36 4.96 0.77
N TYR A 594 -7.22 4.50 1.68
CA TYR A 594 -7.03 3.20 2.32
C TYR A 594 -7.21 2.05 1.33
N TRP A 595 -8.10 2.19 0.35
CA TRP A 595 -8.29 1.23 -0.73
C TRP A 595 -7.11 1.27 -1.71
N VAL A 596 -6.74 2.45 -2.24
CA VAL A 596 -5.60 2.65 -3.15
C VAL A 596 -4.32 2.04 -2.57
N PHE A 597 -3.96 2.39 -1.33
CA PHE A 597 -2.74 1.88 -0.70
C PHE A 597 -2.89 0.50 -0.03
N ASN A 598 -4.07 -0.13 -0.11
CA ASN A 598 -4.43 -1.32 0.64
C ASN A 598 -3.99 -1.24 2.12
N SER A 599 -4.23 -0.10 2.74
CA SER A 599 -3.81 0.21 4.10
C SER A 599 -4.84 -0.24 5.12
N ARG A 600 -4.37 -0.79 6.24
CA ARG A 600 -5.23 -0.99 7.41
C ARG A 600 -5.57 0.37 8.04
N PHE A 601 -6.74 0.46 8.67
CA PHE A 601 -7.13 1.66 9.41
C PHE A 601 -6.21 1.93 10.62
N PHE A 602 -5.75 0.86 11.26
CA PHE A 602 -4.78 0.92 12.34
C PHE A 602 -3.80 -0.26 12.33
N THR A 603 -2.68 -0.08 13.01
CA THR A 603 -1.62 -1.07 13.22
C THR A 603 -1.18 -1.03 14.67
N TYR A 604 -0.64 -2.13 15.19
CA TYR A 604 -0.27 -2.21 16.60
C TYR A 604 0.81 -3.26 16.85
N SER A 605 1.45 -3.14 18.02
CA SER A 605 2.42 -4.12 18.52
C SER A 605 1.72 -5.33 19.12
N SER A 606 2.09 -6.54 18.70
CA SER A 606 1.46 -7.79 19.17
C SER A 606 1.59 -8.03 20.68
N SER A 607 2.55 -7.39 21.34
CA SER A 607 2.71 -7.41 22.80
C SER A 607 1.59 -6.69 23.57
N LEU A 608 0.81 -5.85 22.88
CA LEU A 608 -0.32 -5.16 23.51
C LEU A 608 -1.49 -6.12 23.80
N LEU A 609 -1.75 -7.10 22.94
CA LEU A 609 -2.84 -8.05 23.13
C LEU A 609 -2.62 -8.92 24.37
N SER A 610 -3.69 -9.11 25.15
CA SER A 610 -3.79 -10.23 26.10
C SER A 610 -3.93 -11.55 25.35
N ASP A 611 -3.71 -12.68 26.04
CA ASP A 611 -3.92 -13.99 25.43
C ASP A 611 -5.39 -14.24 25.08
N GLU A 612 -6.33 -13.60 25.80
CA GLU A 612 -7.78 -13.63 25.53
C GLU A 612 -8.12 -12.98 24.18
N HIS A 613 -7.55 -11.80 23.89
CA HIS A 613 -7.81 -11.07 22.64
C HIS A 613 -6.84 -11.41 21.51
N ARG A 614 -5.86 -12.29 21.75
CA ARG A 614 -4.96 -12.72 20.69
C ARG A 614 -5.78 -13.53 19.67
N PRO A 615 -5.81 -13.11 18.39
CA PRO A 615 -6.51 -13.89 17.38
C PRO A 615 -5.92 -15.29 17.39
N ARG A 616 -6.77 -16.30 17.63
CA ARG A 616 -6.34 -17.68 17.51
C ARG A 616 -5.78 -17.85 16.10
N PRO A 617 -4.63 -18.52 15.91
CA PRO A 617 -4.15 -18.81 14.58
C PRO A 617 -5.30 -19.43 13.81
N TYR A 618 -5.69 -18.81 12.69
CA TYR A 618 -6.68 -19.40 11.83
C TYR A 618 -6.04 -20.67 11.25
N ILE A 619 -6.30 -21.80 11.89
CA ILE A 619 -5.96 -23.10 11.34
C ILE A 619 -7.02 -23.34 10.28
N SER A 620 -6.71 -22.92 9.05
CA SER A 620 -7.43 -23.44 7.89
C SER A 620 -7.38 -24.95 8.02
N LYS A 621 -8.53 -25.60 8.24
CA LYS A 621 -8.61 -27.07 8.22
C LYS A 621 -8.27 -27.64 6.84
N GLY A 622 -7.96 -26.79 5.85
CA GLY A 622 -7.66 -27.20 4.48
C GLY A 622 -8.84 -27.93 3.85
N LEU A 623 -10.07 -27.59 4.25
CA LEU A 623 -11.28 -28.23 3.74
C LEU A 623 -11.76 -27.58 2.46
N TYR A 624 -11.53 -26.28 2.32
CA TYR A 624 -11.93 -25.50 1.15
C TYR A 624 -10.78 -24.62 0.68
N GLU A 625 -10.68 -24.44 -0.63
CA GLU A 625 -9.80 -23.46 -1.28
C GLU A 625 -10.62 -22.42 -2.03
N PHE A 626 -10.03 -21.24 -2.19
CA PHE A 626 -10.65 -20.16 -2.95
C PHE A 626 -10.54 -20.48 -4.45
N ALA A 627 -11.69 -20.66 -5.11
CA ALA A 627 -11.76 -20.98 -6.53
C ALA A 627 -12.00 -19.74 -7.41
N GLY A 628 -12.65 -18.71 -6.87
CA GLY A 628 -12.92 -17.48 -7.61
C GLY A 628 -14.02 -16.63 -6.98
N VAL A 629 -14.54 -15.70 -7.78
CA VAL A 629 -15.64 -14.82 -7.42
C VAL A 629 -16.74 -14.97 -8.47
N CYS A 630 -18.00 -15.02 -8.05
CA CYS A 630 -19.16 -15.01 -8.95
C CYS A 630 -20.11 -13.85 -8.60
N GLY A 631 -20.76 -13.28 -9.61
CA GLY A 631 -21.80 -12.27 -9.42
C GLY A 631 -23.14 -12.90 -9.04
N ASN A 632 -23.99 -12.14 -8.32
CA ASN A 632 -25.34 -12.55 -7.93
C ASN A 632 -26.32 -12.69 -9.12
N GLU A 633 -25.91 -12.34 -10.34
CA GLU A 633 -26.79 -12.38 -11.53
C GLU A 633 -26.80 -13.75 -12.22
N TYR A 634 -25.85 -14.63 -11.87
CA TYR A 634 -25.71 -15.97 -12.48
C TYR A 634 -26.56 -17.05 -11.79
N TRP A 635 -27.59 -16.65 -11.04
CA TRP A 635 -28.52 -17.57 -10.41
C TRP A 635 -29.69 -17.87 -11.33
N ILE A 636 -29.60 -18.98 -12.07
CA ILE A 636 -30.77 -19.61 -12.69
C ILE A 636 -31.27 -20.68 -11.72
N ASP A 637 -32.44 -20.43 -11.14
CA ASP A 637 -33.21 -21.40 -10.36
C ASP A 637 -33.74 -22.48 -11.31
N ASN A 638 -32.93 -23.50 -11.58
CA ASN A 638 -33.35 -24.69 -12.28
C ASN A 638 -33.19 -25.86 -11.33
N GLY A 639 -34.29 -26.22 -10.66
CA GLY A 639 -34.39 -27.23 -9.63
C GLY A 639 -34.10 -28.66 -10.06
N ASP A 640 -32.99 -28.92 -10.77
CA ASP A 640 -32.31 -30.22 -10.86
C ASP A 640 -31.01 -30.22 -11.71
N SER A 641 -30.35 -29.08 -12.00
CA SER A 641 -29.16 -29.12 -12.88
C SER A 641 -28.09 -28.06 -12.57
N LEU A 642 -26.89 -28.59 -12.28
CA LEU A 642 -25.55 -28.01 -12.36
C LEU A 642 -25.45 -26.49 -12.46
N ILE A 643 -24.88 -25.91 -11.39
CA ILE A 643 -24.20 -24.61 -11.42
C ILE A 643 -23.31 -24.60 -12.66
N CYS A 644 -23.60 -23.76 -13.65
CA CYS A 644 -22.74 -23.62 -14.82
C CYS A 644 -21.44 -22.96 -14.36
N VAL A 645 -20.43 -23.78 -14.08
CA VAL A 645 -19.04 -23.37 -13.77
C VAL A 645 -18.32 -22.95 -15.07
N GLU A 646 -19.04 -22.45 -16.08
CA GLU A 646 -18.42 -22.02 -17.35
C GLU A 646 -17.75 -20.64 -17.24
N THR A 647 -18.00 -19.89 -16.18
CA THR A 647 -17.41 -18.56 -15.96
C THR A 647 -16.88 -18.37 -14.53
N ILE A 648 -16.06 -19.31 -14.05
CA ILE A 648 -15.05 -18.91 -13.07
C ILE A 648 -14.00 -18.13 -13.85
N ALA A 649 -14.08 -16.79 -13.80
CA ALA A 649 -12.95 -15.97 -14.18
C ALA A 649 -11.77 -16.35 -13.27
N ALA A 650 -10.78 -17.04 -13.82
CA ALA A 650 -9.54 -17.35 -13.12
C ALA A 650 -8.88 -16.02 -12.69
N GLY A 651 -8.94 -15.71 -11.39
CA GLY A 651 -8.48 -14.45 -10.80
C GLY A 651 -6.98 -14.31 -10.64
#